data_AF-A0A0L0DS10-F1
#
_entry.id   AF-A0A0L0DS10-F1
#
_cell.length_a   1.000
_cell.length_b   1.000
_cell.length_c   1.000
_cell.angle_alpha   90.00
_cell.angle_beta   90.00
_cell.angle_gamma   90.00
#
_symmetry.space_group_name_H-M   'P 1'
#
loop_
_entity.id
_entity.type
_entity.pdbx_description
1 polymer ?
#
loop_
_entity_poly.entity_id
_entity_poly.type
_entity_poly.pdbx_seq_one_letter_code
_entity_poly.pdbx_strand_id
1 'polypeptide(L)'
;MVLSRTRALASDTPFRPDGLYVVEVEIFSDPRDAAPVTISRINADFKTETSLSFVSPSSNKTGYHKMAFRELGAAGAAPVPLASLLTYVEHQCYDEGFVWYGRQCQPCSNFKGAYCPGGARFWPRAGYWSPSETVPPTMCRLPAACPGAMGEDDKYPPRMDDDGVRMTMQCAKGYADEFCSTCEDEYYQEYGVCRACGSDASVKAEVALMLIVASVYFIVVLGSLFLFSAQTLVSVVSVLVAAQQMVIVCKVGLQQLSGSMTSPIFPTIVRVLSIINFEIEVVKPGCSVGALSFVSLYTGTVVIVVLAGFMFIAVVWVRTHSCLARSAHRATSVLNLPTLRNELSSSSSSSSSMVLDGNSSIYGSSIPHHEAFARSNARLVASLRSGTATSLNTTQLLQERLEDSRTVGRTPLSRKDIMRSRSKHAIMILFALSYLQLSLRTLEALNCIKVGDGSLRLVAEMRVTCYEGEHLRAAVLAWIILVGVCVAFPVWMCMTGIQMYRALRALNMVVIDVAMEAYGFLLHGLKPPFFWFRALQFVSTFAFVAETVFLGESGPRIFATIVNFTVTMLVVAILDPFIHELHTLLSIGSGLASSGQLMYYLYQEDETLFGISVGFQIVTIAVAVAAIVFHVSCSTTSPS
;
A
#
# COMPACT_ATOMS: atom_id res chain seq x y z
N MET A 1 -27.10 46.41 2.71
CA MET A 1 -25.95 45.63 3.23
C MET A 1 -26.00 45.62 4.75
N VAL A 2 -25.51 44.57 5.39
CA VAL A 2 -25.42 44.47 6.86
C VAL A 2 -23.95 44.26 7.22
N LEU A 3 -23.38 45.18 7.97
CA LEU A 3 -22.05 45.07 8.57
C LEU A 3 -22.20 44.42 9.93
N SER A 4 -21.78 43.16 10.05
CA SER A 4 -21.69 42.47 11.34
C SER A 4 -20.27 42.53 11.88
N ARG A 5 -20.13 42.80 13.17
CA ARG A 5 -18.84 42.81 13.86
C ARG A 5 -18.29 41.39 13.88
N THR A 6 -17.09 41.22 13.33
CA THR A 6 -16.30 39.98 13.40
C THR A 6 -15.13 40.20 14.37
N ARG A 7 -14.48 39.12 14.84
CA ARG A 7 -13.31 39.18 15.75
C ARG A 7 -12.17 40.11 15.25
N ALA A 8 -12.17 40.51 13.97
CA ALA A 8 -11.18 41.41 13.38
C ALA A 8 -11.41 42.91 13.67
N LEU A 9 -12.56 43.31 14.21
CA LEU A 9 -12.84 44.68 14.65
C LEU A 9 -12.46 44.83 16.13
N ALA A 10 -11.20 45.21 16.40
CA ALA A 10 -10.58 45.27 17.74
C ALA A 10 -11.09 46.37 18.68
N SER A 11 -12.32 46.87 18.51
CA SER A 11 -12.95 47.84 19.40
C SER A 11 -13.96 47.11 20.31
N ASP A 12 -13.60 46.96 21.58
CA ASP A 12 -14.37 46.22 22.61
C ASP A 12 -15.73 46.85 22.99
N THR A 13 -16.15 47.96 22.38
CA THR A 13 -17.40 48.65 22.74
C THR A 13 -18.55 48.27 21.81
N PRO A 14 -19.62 47.56 22.24
CA PRO A 14 -20.75 47.16 21.39
C PRO A 14 -21.43 48.37 20.72
N PHE A 15 -22.07 48.16 19.56
CA PHE A 15 -22.88 49.22 18.94
C PHE A 15 -24.03 49.58 19.87
N ARG A 16 -24.32 50.88 19.98
CA ARG A 16 -25.36 51.43 20.84
C ARG A 16 -26.60 51.76 19.99
N PRO A 17 -27.81 51.51 20.51
CA PRO A 17 -29.04 51.84 19.79
C PRO A 17 -29.17 53.35 19.50
N ASP A 18 -28.59 54.21 20.35
CA ASP A 18 -28.61 55.67 20.18
C ASP A 18 -27.37 56.24 19.48
N GLY A 19 -26.46 55.37 19.00
CA GLY A 19 -25.25 55.79 18.31
C GLY A 19 -25.53 56.26 16.88
N LEU A 20 -24.93 57.38 16.47
CA LEU A 20 -24.96 57.82 15.08
C LEU A 20 -23.74 57.26 14.34
N TYR A 21 -23.97 56.36 13.40
CA TYR A 21 -22.92 55.64 12.70
C TYR A 21 -22.80 56.09 11.25
N VAL A 22 -21.58 56.40 10.82
CA VAL A 22 -21.27 56.72 9.42
C VAL A 22 -20.25 55.77 8.86
N VAL A 23 -20.54 55.30 7.65
CA VAL A 23 -19.68 54.45 6.85
C VAL A 23 -19.18 55.26 5.66
N GLU A 24 -17.86 55.38 5.54
CA GLU A 24 -17.18 56.04 4.43
C GLU A 24 -16.82 55.00 3.38
N VAL A 25 -17.22 55.23 2.12
CA VAL A 25 -16.97 54.32 0.98
C VAL A 25 -16.37 55.08 -0.19
N GLU A 26 -15.31 54.53 -0.76
CA GLU A 26 -14.65 55.07 -1.95
C GLU A 26 -15.47 54.79 -3.23
N ILE A 27 -15.81 55.85 -3.97
CA ILE A 27 -16.59 55.80 -5.21
C ILE A 27 -15.73 56.23 -6.40
N PHE A 28 -15.77 55.45 -7.48
CA PHE A 28 -14.97 55.62 -8.69
C PHE A 28 -15.88 55.88 -9.90
N SER A 29 -15.44 56.73 -10.83
CA SER A 29 -16.22 57.10 -12.02
C SER A 29 -15.92 56.22 -13.24
N ASP A 30 -14.69 55.74 -13.38
CA ASP A 30 -14.25 54.82 -14.41
C ASP A 30 -13.60 53.58 -13.77
N PRO A 31 -13.77 52.37 -14.35
CA PRO A 31 -13.09 51.16 -13.89
C PRO A 31 -11.56 51.29 -13.77
N ARG A 32 -10.94 52.18 -14.57
CA ARG A 32 -9.49 52.41 -14.64
C ARG A 32 -8.99 53.50 -13.71
N ASP A 33 -9.87 54.15 -12.95
CA ASP A 33 -9.49 55.20 -12.01
C ASP A 33 -8.56 54.66 -10.92
N ALA A 34 -7.37 55.26 -10.81
CA ALA A 34 -6.38 54.92 -9.80
C ALA A 34 -6.70 55.49 -8.41
N ALA A 35 -7.56 56.51 -8.35
CA ALA A 35 -8.01 57.17 -7.12
C ALA A 35 -9.53 57.35 -7.14
N PRO A 36 -10.21 57.33 -5.97
CA PRO A 36 -11.65 57.57 -5.91
C PRO A 36 -11.96 59.02 -6.27
N VAL A 37 -13.08 59.20 -6.96
CA VAL A 37 -13.60 60.54 -7.30
C VAL A 37 -14.20 61.20 -6.06
N THR A 38 -14.80 60.41 -5.17
CA THR A 38 -15.42 60.91 -3.94
C THR A 38 -15.43 59.81 -2.88
N ILE A 39 -15.28 60.21 -1.61
CA ILE A 39 -15.54 59.36 -0.45
C ILE A 39 -16.96 59.67 0.02
N SER A 40 -17.89 58.75 -0.21
CA SER A 40 -19.28 58.90 0.18
C SER A 40 -19.47 58.57 1.65
N ARG A 41 -20.10 59.46 2.41
CA ARG A 41 -20.45 59.25 3.82
C ARG A 41 -21.91 58.80 3.92
N ILE A 42 -22.12 57.58 4.40
CA ILE A 42 -23.42 56.92 4.42
C ILE A 42 -23.83 56.71 5.88
N ASN A 43 -25.03 57.15 6.24
CA ASN A 43 -25.57 56.84 7.56
C ASN A 43 -25.88 55.33 7.63
N ALA A 44 -25.41 54.68 8.69
CA ALA A 44 -25.71 53.29 8.97
C ALA A 44 -26.75 53.18 10.08
N ASP A 45 -27.77 52.37 9.83
CA ASP A 45 -28.83 52.08 10.77
C ASP A 45 -28.39 50.99 11.75
N PHE A 46 -28.64 51.21 13.04
CA PHE A 46 -28.44 50.18 14.05
C PHE A 46 -29.39 48.99 13.83
N LYS A 47 -28.86 47.76 13.94
CA LYS A 47 -29.67 46.53 13.88
C LYS A 47 -29.56 45.74 15.17
N THR A 48 -28.35 45.44 15.61
CA THR A 48 -28.06 44.76 16.88
C THR A 48 -26.79 45.32 17.50
N GLU A 49 -26.47 44.93 18.74
CA GLU A 49 -25.21 45.28 19.41
C GLU A 49 -23.95 44.90 18.61
N THR A 50 -24.12 44.00 17.64
CA THR A 50 -23.07 43.49 16.75
C THR A 50 -23.29 43.81 15.28
N SER A 51 -24.38 44.47 14.88
CA SER A 51 -24.65 44.71 13.45
C SER A 51 -25.24 46.07 13.13
N LEU A 52 -24.79 46.63 12.02
CA LEU A 52 -25.28 47.86 11.40
C LEU A 52 -25.75 47.56 9.98
N SER A 53 -26.71 48.28 9.44
CA SER A 53 -27.10 48.18 8.03
C SER A 53 -26.96 49.50 7.31
N PHE A 54 -26.52 49.46 6.06
CA PHE A 54 -26.40 50.64 5.22
C PHE A 54 -26.65 50.27 3.75
N VAL A 55 -26.91 51.27 2.92
CA VAL A 55 -27.05 51.11 1.47
C VAL A 55 -25.84 51.77 0.81
N SER A 56 -25.02 50.99 0.11
CA SER A 56 -23.89 51.55 -0.62
C SER A 56 -24.37 52.31 -1.86
N PRO A 57 -23.68 53.40 -2.26
CA PRO A 57 -23.89 54.02 -3.56
C PRO A 57 -23.50 53.05 -4.69
N SER A 58 -23.84 53.36 -5.94
CA SER A 58 -23.23 52.69 -7.08
C SER A 58 -21.79 53.15 -7.29
N SER A 59 -20.91 52.24 -7.69
CA SER A 59 -19.53 52.52 -8.14
C SER A 59 -19.32 51.88 -9.51
N ASN A 60 -18.62 52.57 -10.42
CA ASN A 60 -18.32 52.03 -11.75
C ASN A 60 -17.09 51.12 -11.76
N LYS A 61 -16.35 51.07 -10.64
CA LYS A 61 -15.25 50.13 -10.42
C LYS A 61 -15.77 48.90 -9.69
N THR A 62 -15.47 47.72 -10.23
CA THR A 62 -15.78 46.42 -9.64
C THR A 62 -14.63 45.93 -8.76
N GLY A 63 -14.92 45.01 -7.84
CA GLY A 63 -13.95 44.43 -6.93
C GLY A 63 -14.09 44.98 -5.51
N TYR A 64 -13.04 44.81 -4.72
CA TYR A 64 -13.01 45.18 -3.32
C TYR A 64 -12.77 46.67 -3.12
N HIS A 65 -13.61 47.31 -2.31
CA HIS A 65 -13.54 48.73 -2.00
C HIS A 65 -13.25 48.94 -0.53
N LYS A 66 -12.30 49.84 -0.25
CA LYS A 66 -11.98 50.24 1.12
C LYS A 66 -13.18 50.93 1.74
N MET A 67 -13.40 50.61 3.01
CA MET A 67 -14.44 51.21 3.82
C MET A 67 -13.82 51.69 5.12
N ALA A 68 -14.36 52.77 5.67
CA ALA A 68 -14.04 53.17 7.02
C ALA A 68 -15.33 53.39 7.79
N PHE A 69 -15.29 53.12 9.09
CA PHE A 69 -16.41 53.31 9.99
C PHE A 69 -16.08 54.40 10.98
N ARG A 70 -17.08 55.23 11.31
CA ARG A 70 -16.96 56.29 12.32
C ARG A 70 -18.24 56.43 13.12
N GLU A 71 -18.11 56.46 14.44
CA GLU A 71 -19.18 56.87 15.36
C GLU A 71 -19.15 58.40 15.53
N LEU A 72 -20.24 59.08 15.18
CA LEU A 72 -20.40 60.51 15.41
C LEU A 72 -20.81 60.76 16.87
N GLY A 73 -19.98 61.50 17.60
CA GLY A 73 -20.22 61.87 19.00
C GLY A 73 -19.06 61.50 19.94
N ALA A 74 -18.20 60.56 19.55
CA ALA A 74 -16.93 60.32 20.22
C ALA A 74 -15.92 61.41 19.81
N ALA A 75 -15.73 62.42 20.66
CA ALA A 75 -14.83 63.54 20.39
C ALA A 75 -13.42 63.05 20.04
N GLY A 76 -12.99 63.27 18.80
CA GLY A 76 -11.64 62.94 18.32
C GLY A 76 -11.43 61.51 17.80
N ALA A 77 -12.47 60.66 17.68
CA ALA A 77 -12.29 59.31 17.14
C ALA A 77 -11.94 59.35 15.63
N ALA A 78 -10.76 58.84 15.29
CA ALA A 78 -10.32 58.60 13.91
C ALA A 78 -11.24 57.56 13.23
N PRO A 79 -11.43 57.63 11.89
CA PRO A 79 -12.12 56.58 11.16
C PRO A 79 -11.42 55.24 11.42
N VAL A 80 -12.18 54.23 11.81
CA VAL A 80 -11.68 52.86 11.93
C VAL A 80 -11.69 52.27 10.52
N PRO A 81 -10.53 52.03 9.89
CA PRO A 81 -10.50 51.37 8.60
C PRO A 81 -11.10 49.98 8.76
N LEU A 82 -12.02 49.63 7.89
CA LEU A 82 -12.47 48.28 7.70
C LEU A 82 -11.60 47.66 6.61
N ALA A 83 -11.27 46.37 6.74
CA ALA A 83 -10.83 45.60 5.58
C ALA A 83 -11.85 45.84 4.45
N SER A 84 -11.43 45.80 3.18
CA SER A 84 -12.32 46.03 2.03
C SER A 84 -13.42 44.96 1.99
N LEU A 85 -14.46 45.07 2.81
CA LEU A 85 -15.50 44.06 3.01
C LEU A 85 -16.61 44.20 1.96
N LEU A 86 -16.63 45.34 1.27
CA LEU A 86 -17.58 45.64 0.21
C LEU A 86 -16.99 45.27 -1.15
N THR A 87 -17.72 44.43 -1.88
CA THR A 87 -17.38 44.04 -3.25
C THR A 87 -18.44 44.56 -4.21
N TYR A 88 -18.04 45.37 -5.18
CA TYR A 88 -18.91 45.75 -6.30
C TYR A 88 -18.79 44.73 -7.42
N VAL A 89 -19.94 44.35 -7.99
CA VAL A 89 -20.03 43.37 -9.07
C VAL A 89 -20.86 43.92 -10.22
N GLU A 90 -20.54 43.51 -11.45
CA GLU A 90 -21.24 43.91 -12.67
C GLU A 90 -22.52 43.10 -12.96
N HIS A 91 -22.83 42.12 -12.10
CA HIS A 91 -23.92 41.17 -12.27
C HIS A 91 -24.83 41.11 -11.03
N GLN A 92 -26.10 40.72 -11.21
CA GLN A 92 -27.08 40.65 -10.11
C GLN A 92 -26.92 39.43 -9.18
N CYS A 93 -25.83 38.67 -9.31
CA CYS A 93 -25.53 37.53 -8.44
C CYS A 93 -24.87 38.00 -7.14
N TYR A 94 -25.59 38.73 -6.29
CA TYR A 94 -25.08 39.28 -5.03
C TYR A 94 -25.61 38.55 -3.78
N ASP A 95 -26.62 37.69 -3.94
CA ASP A 95 -27.23 36.97 -2.83
C ASP A 95 -26.32 35.89 -2.26
N GLU A 96 -26.31 35.76 -0.93
CA GLU A 96 -25.64 34.67 -0.23
C GLU A 96 -26.23 33.33 -0.69
N GLY A 97 -25.36 32.32 -0.83
CA GLY A 97 -25.76 31.03 -1.37
C GLY A 97 -25.80 30.99 -2.90
N PHE A 98 -25.45 32.07 -3.58
CA PHE A 98 -25.25 32.11 -5.04
C PHE A 98 -23.84 32.58 -5.41
N VAL A 99 -23.38 32.17 -6.58
CA VAL A 99 -22.07 32.56 -7.13
C VAL A 99 -22.14 32.74 -8.64
N TRP A 100 -21.49 33.78 -9.14
CA TRP A 100 -21.31 34.03 -10.57
C TRP A 100 -20.13 33.20 -11.07
N TYR A 101 -20.43 32.12 -11.80
CA TYR A 101 -19.43 31.21 -12.34
C TYR A 101 -19.86 30.70 -13.72
N GLY A 102 -18.92 30.63 -14.67
CA GLY A 102 -19.23 30.23 -16.04
C GLY A 102 -20.20 31.18 -16.77
N ARG A 103 -20.15 32.49 -16.45
CA ARG A 103 -21.04 33.54 -16.98
C ARG A 103 -22.52 33.38 -16.61
N GLN A 104 -22.81 32.65 -15.54
CA GLN A 104 -24.17 32.44 -15.03
C GLN A 104 -24.17 32.53 -13.50
N CYS A 105 -25.28 32.98 -12.92
CA CYS A 105 -25.50 32.91 -11.48
C CYS A 105 -25.99 31.51 -11.12
N GLN A 106 -25.21 30.79 -10.32
CA GLN A 106 -25.48 29.40 -9.95
C GLN A 106 -25.65 29.27 -8.43
N PRO A 107 -26.47 28.32 -7.97
CA PRO A 107 -26.58 28.02 -6.55
C PRO A 107 -25.26 27.43 -6.02
N CYS A 108 -24.86 27.87 -4.84
CA CYS A 108 -23.61 27.44 -4.19
C CYS A 108 -23.59 25.94 -3.88
N SER A 109 -24.76 25.31 -3.75
CA SER A 109 -24.90 23.86 -3.56
C SER A 109 -24.28 23.02 -4.68
N ASN A 110 -24.07 23.60 -5.87
CA ASN A 110 -23.37 22.95 -6.97
C ASN A 110 -21.86 22.79 -6.73
N PHE A 111 -21.30 23.53 -5.76
CA PHE A 111 -19.87 23.58 -5.47
C PHE A 111 -19.61 23.02 -4.07
N LYS A 112 -19.26 21.73 -3.99
CA LYS A 112 -18.98 21.05 -2.71
C LYS A 112 -17.86 21.76 -1.95
N GLY A 113 -18.07 21.94 -0.64
CA GLY A 113 -17.07 22.58 0.24
C GLY A 113 -16.93 24.09 0.06
N ALA A 114 -17.79 24.73 -0.73
CA ALA A 114 -17.84 26.17 -0.83
C ALA A 114 -18.85 26.79 0.15
N TYR A 115 -18.53 28.00 0.57
CA TYR A 115 -19.47 28.99 1.03
C TYR A 115 -19.41 30.18 0.07
N CYS A 116 -20.57 30.60 -0.43
CA CYS A 116 -20.67 31.65 -1.45
C CYS A 116 -21.33 32.88 -0.84
N PRO A 117 -20.56 33.94 -0.51
CA PRO A 117 -21.10 35.18 0.07
C PRO A 117 -21.79 36.08 -0.99
N GLY A 118 -22.14 35.53 -2.15
CA GLY A 118 -22.50 36.32 -3.34
C GLY A 118 -21.27 36.85 -4.08
N GLY A 119 -21.51 37.35 -5.30
CA GLY A 119 -20.47 37.81 -6.20
C GLY A 119 -19.89 36.67 -7.05
N ALA A 120 -18.63 36.78 -7.43
CA ALA A 120 -17.85 35.73 -8.10
C ALA A 120 -16.92 35.00 -7.11
N ARG A 121 -17.36 34.83 -5.85
CA ARG A 121 -16.50 34.45 -4.72
C ARG A 121 -16.85 33.10 -4.14
N PHE A 122 -15.81 32.35 -3.81
CA PHE A 122 -15.81 31.06 -3.14
C PHE A 122 -14.95 31.14 -1.89
N TRP A 123 -15.55 30.87 -0.74
CA TRP A 123 -14.80 30.68 0.51
C TRP A 123 -14.76 29.19 0.84
N PRO A 124 -13.58 28.56 0.91
CA PRO A 124 -13.48 27.15 1.25
C PRO A 124 -13.93 26.90 2.70
N ARG A 125 -14.73 25.86 2.90
CA ARG A 125 -15.07 25.31 4.21
C ARG A 125 -13.94 24.43 4.74
N ALA A 126 -13.99 24.05 6.01
CA ALA A 126 -13.06 23.09 6.59
C ALA A 126 -13.03 21.79 5.76
N GLY A 127 -11.82 21.26 5.54
CA GLY A 127 -11.55 20.13 4.66
C GLY A 127 -11.31 20.49 3.19
N TYR A 128 -11.50 21.75 2.79
CA TYR A 128 -11.32 22.22 1.42
C TYR A 128 -10.28 23.34 1.33
N TRP A 129 -9.63 23.43 0.17
CA TRP A 129 -8.64 24.45 -0.15
C TRP A 129 -8.97 25.11 -1.48
N SER A 130 -8.64 26.40 -1.61
CA SER A 130 -8.77 27.13 -2.87
C SER A 130 -7.60 28.11 -3.05
N PRO A 131 -7.02 28.21 -4.27
CA PRO A 131 -5.95 29.17 -4.55
C PRO A 131 -6.43 30.63 -4.48
N SER A 132 -7.72 30.88 -4.69
CA SER A 132 -8.31 32.22 -4.64
C SER A 132 -9.82 32.16 -4.38
N GLU A 133 -10.44 33.32 -4.16
CA GLU A 133 -11.89 33.42 -4.10
C GLU A 133 -12.58 33.14 -5.44
N THR A 134 -11.89 33.15 -6.57
CA THR A 134 -12.52 32.97 -7.89
C THR A 134 -12.52 31.53 -8.38
N VAL A 135 -11.82 30.64 -7.68
CA VAL A 135 -11.69 29.22 -8.02
C VAL A 135 -12.56 28.39 -7.07
N PRO A 136 -13.34 27.43 -7.59
CA PRO A 136 -14.08 26.49 -6.76
C PRO A 136 -13.16 25.72 -5.78
N PRO A 137 -13.55 25.55 -4.51
CA PRO A 137 -12.76 24.80 -3.55
C PRO A 137 -12.60 23.34 -3.94
N THR A 138 -11.45 22.77 -3.62
CA THR A 138 -11.15 21.36 -3.82
C THR A 138 -10.95 20.69 -2.47
N MET A 139 -11.50 19.48 -2.32
CA MET A 139 -11.31 18.70 -1.09
C MET A 139 -9.85 18.32 -0.93
N CYS A 140 -9.30 18.56 0.25
CA CYS A 140 -7.94 18.17 0.57
C CYS A 140 -7.86 16.66 0.85
N ARG A 141 -6.70 16.05 0.54
CA ARG A 141 -6.46 14.63 0.81
C ARG A 141 -6.67 14.28 2.29
N LEU A 142 -6.22 15.18 3.17
CA LEU A 142 -6.48 15.11 4.60
C LEU A 142 -7.35 16.32 4.98
N PRO A 143 -8.62 16.13 5.38
CA PRO A 143 -9.49 17.23 5.73
C PRO A 143 -8.92 18.12 6.85
N ALA A 144 -8.25 17.51 7.83
CA ALA A 144 -7.61 18.22 8.94
C ALA A 144 -6.42 19.12 8.52
N ALA A 145 -5.84 18.93 7.33
CA ALA A 145 -4.77 19.79 6.82
C ALA A 145 -5.30 21.15 6.31
N CYS A 146 -6.59 21.22 5.98
CA CYS A 146 -7.23 22.37 5.36
C CYS A 146 -8.30 22.94 6.30
N PRO A 147 -7.99 23.97 7.10
CA PRO A 147 -8.96 24.57 8.01
C PRO A 147 -10.08 25.34 7.29
N GLY A 148 -9.95 25.56 5.98
CA GLY A 148 -10.82 26.45 5.21
C GLY A 148 -10.54 27.92 5.52
N ALA A 149 -11.37 28.80 4.96
CA ALA A 149 -11.27 30.25 5.13
C ALA A 149 -12.44 30.86 5.92
N MET A 150 -13.41 30.01 6.32
CA MET A 150 -14.61 30.41 7.05
C MET A 150 -14.39 30.61 8.55
N GLY A 151 -13.28 30.11 9.10
CA GLY A 151 -13.03 30.12 10.53
C GLY A 151 -13.98 29.22 11.33
N GLU A 152 -14.35 28.08 10.75
CA GLU A 152 -15.16 27.03 11.43
C GLU A 152 -14.39 26.40 12.60
N ASP A 153 -13.05 26.47 12.59
CA ASP A 153 -12.15 26.10 13.69
C ASP A 153 -11.60 27.38 14.36
N ASP A 154 -11.82 27.51 15.68
CA ASP A 154 -11.35 28.64 16.50
C ASP A 154 -9.83 28.86 16.42
N LYS A 155 -9.05 27.80 16.14
CA LYS A 155 -7.59 27.88 15.98
C LYS A 155 -7.19 28.61 14.70
N TYR A 156 -8.06 28.63 13.69
CA TYR A 156 -7.80 29.20 12.37
C TYR A 156 -8.90 30.22 12.03
N PRO A 157 -8.90 31.41 12.67
CA PRO A 157 -9.91 32.43 12.40
C PRO A 157 -9.81 32.94 10.95
N PRO A 158 -10.90 33.52 10.41
CA PRO A 158 -10.91 34.07 9.05
C PRO A 158 -9.87 35.18 8.92
N ARG A 159 -9.05 35.11 7.87
CA ARG A 159 -8.02 36.12 7.57
C ARG A 159 -8.33 36.84 6.26
N MET A 160 -7.97 38.11 6.21
CA MET A 160 -7.99 38.93 5.00
C MET A 160 -6.57 39.39 4.69
N ASP A 161 -6.25 39.60 3.41
CA ASP A 161 -5.03 40.31 3.01
C ASP A 161 -5.20 41.84 3.15
N ASP A 162 -4.14 42.58 2.82
CA ASP A 162 -4.11 44.06 2.90
C ASP A 162 -5.12 44.72 1.95
N ASP A 163 -5.53 44.02 0.89
CA ASP A 163 -6.53 44.46 -0.09
C ASP A 163 -7.97 44.14 0.34
N GLY A 164 -8.14 43.36 1.41
CA GLY A 164 -9.42 42.94 1.98
C GLY A 164 -10.00 41.66 1.38
N VAL A 165 -9.25 40.97 0.52
CA VAL A 165 -9.62 39.66 -0.04
C VAL A 165 -9.48 38.60 1.04
N ARG A 166 -10.39 37.62 1.07
CA ARG A 166 -10.24 36.46 1.96
C ARG A 166 -9.00 35.67 1.59
N MET A 167 -8.16 35.40 2.58
CA MET A 167 -7.05 34.46 2.41
C MET A 167 -7.61 33.04 2.32
N THR A 168 -7.78 32.52 1.11
CA THR A 168 -8.31 31.17 0.87
C THR A 168 -7.23 30.08 0.90
N MET A 169 -5.97 30.46 0.73
CA MET A 169 -4.79 29.57 0.75
C MET A 169 -4.28 29.34 2.18
N GLN A 170 -5.15 28.91 3.08
CA GLN A 170 -4.81 28.68 4.47
C GLN A 170 -4.60 27.19 4.76
N CYS A 171 -3.46 26.86 5.38
CA CYS A 171 -3.12 25.51 5.81
C CYS A 171 -3.04 25.39 7.33
N ALA A 172 -3.31 24.18 7.82
CA ALA A 172 -3.10 23.85 9.22
C ALA A 172 -1.60 23.81 9.54
N LYS A 173 -1.25 24.05 10.81
CA LYS A 173 0.15 24.02 11.28
C LYS A 173 0.85 22.71 10.90
N GLY A 174 2.06 22.80 10.33
CA GLY A 174 2.84 21.65 9.87
C GLY A 174 2.55 21.23 8.42
N TYR A 175 1.58 21.87 7.75
CA TYR A 175 1.25 21.66 6.35
C TYR A 175 1.50 22.94 5.54
N ALA A 176 1.93 22.77 4.30
CA ALA A 176 2.31 23.85 3.40
C ALA A 176 1.88 23.58 1.95
N ASP A 177 2.17 24.56 1.08
CA ASP A 177 1.93 24.57 -0.35
C ASP A 177 0.46 24.38 -0.79
N GLU A 178 0.27 24.22 -2.10
CA GLU A 178 -1.04 24.00 -2.70
C GLU A 178 -1.73 22.76 -2.12
N PHE A 179 -3.03 22.91 -1.84
CA PHE A 179 -3.88 21.91 -1.20
C PHE A 179 -3.38 21.43 0.17
N CYS A 180 -2.46 22.16 0.81
CA CYS A 180 -1.83 21.77 2.07
C CYS A 180 -1.25 20.36 2.01
N SER A 181 -0.70 20.01 0.84
CA SER A 181 -0.33 18.64 0.49
C SER A 181 1.11 18.29 0.85
N THR A 182 1.93 19.28 1.18
CA THR A 182 3.31 19.10 1.63
C THR A 182 3.43 19.41 3.11
N CYS A 183 4.48 18.89 3.72
CA CYS A 183 4.81 19.25 5.10
C CYS A 183 5.64 20.53 5.11
N GLU A 184 5.33 21.39 6.08
CA GLU A 184 6.11 22.59 6.39
C GLU A 184 7.54 22.22 6.80
N ASP A 185 8.46 23.19 6.77
CA ASP A 185 9.82 22.98 7.28
C ASP A 185 9.80 22.46 8.73
N GLU A 186 10.72 21.55 9.05
CA GLU A 186 10.75 20.80 10.32
C GLU A 186 9.57 19.83 10.52
N TYR A 187 8.82 19.48 9.47
CA TYR A 187 7.86 18.40 9.49
C TYR A 187 8.18 17.35 8.42
N TYR A 188 7.77 16.11 8.66
CA TYR A 188 7.86 15.02 7.69
C TYR A 188 6.50 14.34 7.54
N GLN A 189 6.27 13.78 6.36
CA GLN A 189 5.04 13.07 6.06
C GLN A 189 5.14 11.64 6.57
N GLU A 190 4.20 11.26 7.43
CA GLU A 190 4.03 9.88 7.90
C GLU A 190 2.58 9.45 7.69
N TYR A 191 2.39 8.42 6.86
CA TYR A 191 1.07 7.87 6.55
C TYR A 191 0.06 8.91 6.07
N GLY A 192 0.53 9.97 5.42
CA GLY A 192 -0.28 11.06 4.90
C GLY A 192 -0.52 12.24 5.85
N VAL A 193 -0.01 12.16 7.09
CA VAL A 193 -0.10 13.20 8.13
C VAL A 193 1.29 13.81 8.34
N CYS A 194 1.37 15.13 8.44
CA CYS A 194 2.62 15.82 8.75
C CYS A 194 2.89 15.80 10.25
N ARG A 195 4.08 15.32 10.63
CA ARG A 195 4.53 15.26 12.03
C ARG A 195 5.80 16.05 12.20
N ALA A 196 5.93 16.74 13.33
CA ALA A 196 7.12 17.51 13.65
C ALA A 196 8.36 16.60 13.71
N CYS A 197 9.47 17.09 13.18
CA CYS A 197 10.79 16.52 13.36
C CYS A 197 11.15 16.57 14.85
N GLY A 198 11.62 15.43 15.38
CA GLY A 198 12.21 15.39 16.72
C GLY A 198 13.60 16.05 16.73
N SER A 199 14.32 15.92 17.84
CA SER A 199 15.72 16.38 17.88
C SER A 199 16.59 15.66 16.85
N ASP A 200 17.60 16.35 16.30
CA ASP A 200 18.50 15.81 15.27
C ASP A 200 19.14 14.47 15.65
N ALA A 201 19.47 14.30 16.94
CA ALA A 201 20.03 13.05 17.46
C ALA A 201 19.03 11.89 17.39
N SER A 202 17.75 12.14 17.71
CA SER A 202 16.67 11.15 17.59
C SER A 202 16.44 10.76 16.14
N VAL A 203 16.43 11.73 15.23
CA VAL A 203 16.23 11.48 13.79
C VAL A 203 17.36 10.62 13.22
N LYS A 204 18.63 10.95 13.53
CA LYS A 204 19.78 10.16 13.07
C LYS A 204 19.77 8.72 13.59
N ALA A 205 19.43 8.53 14.86
CA ALA A 205 19.34 7.20 15.46
C ALA A 205 18.22 6.34 14.83
N GLU A 206 17.06 6.93 14.56
CA GLU A 206 15.96 6.24 13.90
C GLU A 206 16.29 5.89 12.44
N VAL A 207 16.87 6.81 11.68
CA VAL A 207 17.32 6.54 10.30
C VAL A 207 18.36 5.42 10.27
N ALA A 208 19.33 5.44 11.20
CA ALA A 208 20.33 4.38 11.32
C ALA A 208 19.69 3.01 11.64
N LEU A 209 18.73 2.97 12.58
CA LEU A 209 17.98 1.75 12.90
C LEU A 209 17.24 1.20 11.69
N MET A 210 16.59 2.05 10.89
CA MET A 210 15.88 1.64 9.68
C MET A 210 16.83 1.07 8.61
N LEU A 211 17.98 1.70 8.40
CA LEU A 211 19.01 1.19 7.48
C LEU A 211 19.56 -0.16 7.94
N ILE A 212 19.75 -0.35 9.26
CA ILE A 212 20.16 -1.64 9.84
C ILE A 212 19.08 -2.70 9.57
N VAL A 213 17.82 -2.42 9.88
CA VAL A 213 16.71 -3.38 9.67
C VAL A 213 16.56 -3.72 8.19
N ALA A 214 16.62 -2.74 7.30
CA ALA A 214 16.60 -2.95 5.86
C ALA A 214 17.77 -3.83 5.40
N SER A 215 18.98 -3.56 5.89
CA SER A 215 20.17 -4.36 5.57
C SER A 215 20.03 -5.80 6.06
N VAL A 216 19.55 -6.01 7.30
CA VAL A 216 19.28 -7.34 7.85
C VAL A 216 18.25 -8.08 7.02
N TYR A 217 17.15 -7.41 6.63
CA TYR A 217 16.12 -8.00 5.77
C TYR A 217 16.69 -8.46 4.43
N PHE A 218 17.46 -7.60 3.74
CA PHE A 218 18.11 -7.96 2.48
C PHE A 218 19.11 -9.12 2.67
N ILE A 219 19.90 -9.13 3.74
CA ILE A 219 20.82 -10.23 4.05
C ILE A 219 20.06 -11.53 4.30
N VAL A 220 18.94 -11.51 5.02
CA VAL A 220 18.11 -12.70 5.28
C VAL A 220 17.53 -13.24 3.98
N VAL A 221 17.00 -12.38 3.11
CA VAL A 221 16.41 -12.79 1.83
C VAL A 221 17.49 -13.34 0.88
N LEU A 222 18.60 -12.62 0.69
CA LEU A 222 19.70 -13.05 -0.17
C LEU A 222 20.41 -14.30 0.39
N GLY A 223 20.60 -14.37 1.70
CA GLY A 223 21.13 -15.53 2.40
C GLY A 223 20.22 -16.75 2.26
N SER A 224 18.90 -16.57 2.35
CA SER A 224 17.92 -17.63 2.12
C SER A 224 18.00 -18.18 0.70
N LEU A 225 18.13 -17.30 -0.31
CA LEU A 225 18.35 -17.70 -1.71
C LEU A 225 19.67 -18.47 -1.89
N PHE A 226 20.71 -18.08 -1.17
CA PHE A 226 22.02 -18.72 -1.26
C PHE A 226 22.09 -20.08 -0.54
N LEU A 227 21.45 -20.21 0.62
CA LEU A 227 21.61 -21.36 1.52
C LEU A 227 20.52 -22.41 1.35
N PHE A 228 19.25 -22.00 1.26
CA PHE A 228 18.13 -22.93 1.40
C PHE A 228 17.75 -23.66 0.12
N SER A 229 17.06 -24.78 0.25
CA SER A 229 16.44 -25.47 -0.88
C SER A 229 15.22 -24.67 -1.37
N ALA A 230 14.75 -24.96 -2.58
CA ALA A 230 13.57 -24.32 -3.15
C ALA A 230 12.32 -24.46 -2.24
N GLN A 231 12.18 -25.60 -1.54
CA GLN A 231 11.07 -25.86 -0.63
C GLN A 231 11.07 -24.91 0.57
N THR A 232 12.18 -24.87 1.32
CA THR A 232 12.30 -24.02 2.50
C THR A 232 12.20 -22.54 2.13
N LEU A 233 12.76 -22.16 0.99
CA LEU A 233 12.68 -20.80 0.46
C LEU A 233 11.24 -20.35 0.22
N VAL A 234 10.39 -21.20 -0.39
CA VAL A 234 8.97 -20.87 -0.63
C VAL A 234 8.21 -20.69 0.68
N SER A 235 8.49 -21.49 1.70
CA SER A 235 7.90 -21.32 3.04
C SER A 235 8.28 -19.99 3.67
N VAL A 236 9.59 -19.64 3.64
CA VAL A 236 10.08 -18.34 4.15
C VAL A 236 9.41 -17.18 3.44
N VAL A 237 9.35 -17.22 2.10
CA VAL A 237 8.71 -16.18 1.29
C VAL A 237 7.22 -16.08 1.58
N SER A 238 6.52 -17.20 1.76
CA SER A 238 5.09 -17.21 2.10
C SER A 238 4.82 -16.51 3.44
N VAL A 239 5.67 -16.75 4.45
CA VAL A 239 5.58 -16.06 5.75
C VAL A 239 5.85 -14.56 5.60
N LEU A 240 6.86 -14.18 4.80
CA LEU A 240 7.15 -12.78 4.52
C LEU A 240 5.98 -12.06 3.84
N VAL A 241 5.37 -12.67 2.81
CA VAL A 241 4.21 -12.09 2.12
C VAL A 241 3.01 -11.96 3.06
N ALA A 242 2.77 -12.94 3.93
CA ALA A 242 1.71 -12.83 4.95
C ALA A 242 2.00 -11.67 5.93
N ALA A 243 3.25 -11.51 6.36
CA ALA A 243 3.66 -10.40 7.20
C ALA A 243 3.47 -9.04 6.49
N GLN A 244 3.83 -8.94 5.21
CA GLN A 244 3.64 -7.74 4.38
C GLN A 244 2.16 -7.30 4.37
N GLN A 245 1.25 -8.23 4.13
CA GLN A 245 -0.20 -7.97 4.13
C GLN A 245 -0.67 -7.43 5.49
N MET A 246 -0.27 -8.08 6.59
CA MET A 246 -0.63 -7.63 7.94
C MET A 246 -0.12 -6.22 8.24
N VAL A 247 1.10 -5.89 7.81
CA VAL A 247 1.69 -4.56 8.01
C VAL A 247 0.88 -3.48 7.26
N ILE A 248 0.42 -3.76 6.05
CA ILE A 248 -0.42 -2.79 5.31
C ILE A 248 -1.76 -2.58 6.01
N VAL A 249 -2.39 -3.64 6.51
CA VAL A 249 -3.65 -3.49 7.26
C VAL A 249 -3.44 -2.69 8.55
N CYS A 250 -2.35 -2.96 9.30
CA CYS A 250 -1.89 -2.14 10.42
C CYS A 250 -1.71 -0.67 10.05
N LYS A 251 -1.09 -0.40 8.90
CA LYS A 251 -0.87 0.96 8.40
C LYS A 251 -2.16 1.69 8.10
N VAL A 252 -3.08 1.06 7.35
CA VAL A 252 -4.41 1.64 7.04
C VAL A 252 -5.17 1.96 8.33
N GLY A 253 -5.05 1.08 9.34
CA GLY A 253 -5.64 1.33 10.64
C GLY A 253 -5.03 2.49 11.42
N LEU A 254 -3.70 2.59 11.42
CA LEU A 254 -2.98 3.68 12.08
C LEU A 254 -3.31 5.07 11.52
N GLN A 255 -3.61 5.17 10.22
CA GLN A 255 -4.04 6.43 9.61
C GLN A 255 -5.29 6.99 10.29
N GLN A 256 -6.23 6.11 10.63
CA GLN A 256 -7.49 6.49 11.28
C GLN A 256 -7.31 6.84 12.77
N LEU A 257 -6.40 6.16 13.47
CA LEU A 257 -6.17 6.38 14.92
C LEU A 257 -5.16 7.47 15.24
N SER A 258 -4.65 8.18 14.25
CA SER A 258 -3.54 9.12 14.40
C SER A 258 -3.79 10.22 15.46
N GLY A 259 -5.06 10.54 15.75
CA GLY A 259 -5.45 11.49 16.80
C GLY A 259 -5.70 10.90 18.19
N SER A 260 -5.87 9.57 18.33
CA SER A 260 -6.28 8.94 19.60
C SER A 260 -5.17 8.15 20.30
N MET A 261 -4.05 7.84 19.63
CA MET A 261 -2.99 7.03 20.23
C MET A 261 -2.04 7.87 21.10
N THR A 262 -2.02 7.57 22.40
CA THR A 262 -1.10 8.21 23.37
C THR A 262 0.29 7.57 23.40
N SER A 263 0.48 6.36 22.88
CA SER A 263 1.76 5.65 22.91
C SER A 263 2.52 5.72 21.56
N PRO A 264 3.80 6.15 21.55
CA PRO A 264 4.62 6.24 20.33
C PRO A 264 5.20 4.90 19.85
N ILE A 265 5.11 3.84 20.68
CA ILE A 265 5.78 2.56 20.40
C ILE A 265 5.14 1.84 19.22
N PHE A 266 3.80 1.78 19.18
CA PHE A 266 3.09 1.00 18.17
C PHE A 266 3.29 1.54 16.73
N PRO A 267 3.17 2.86 16.47
CA PRO A 267 3.51 3.42 15.16
C PRO A 267 4.95 3.15 14.74
N THR A 268 5.89 3.18 15.69
CA THR A 268 7.31 2.89 15.43
C THR A 268 7.52 1.45 14.97
N ILE A 269 6.86 0.48 15.62
CA ILE A 269 6.91 -0.93 15.21
C ILE A 269 6.36 -1.12 13.79
N VAL A 270 5.18 -0.57 13.50
CA VAL A 270 4.58 -0.68 12.16
C VAL A 270 5.45 -0.01 11.10
N ARG A 271 6.10 1.11 11.43
CA ARG A 271 7.03 1.80 10.54
C ARG A 271 8.25 0.93 10.22
N VAL A 272 8.85 0.31 11.22
CA VAL A 272 9.99 -0.61 11.05
C VAL A 272 9.57 -1.83 10.22
N LEU A 273 8.39 -2.39 10.48
CA LEU A 273 7.87 -3.52 9.71
C LEU A 273 7.50 -3.14 8.26
N SER A 274 7.19 -1.87 7.99
CA SER A 274 6.89 -1.38 6.62
C SER A 274 8.10 -1.45 5.68
N ILE A 275 9.31 -1.62 6.21
CA ILE A 275 10.51 -1.92 5.41
C ILE A 275 10.33 -3.22 4.63
N ILE A 276 9.62 -4.20 5.19
CA ILE A 276 9.34 -5.48 4.51
C ILE A 276 8.53 -5.23 3.23
N ASN A 277 7.72 -4.17 3.19
CA ASN A 277 6.94 -3.75 2.01
C ASN A 277 7.75 -2.91 0.99
N PHE A 278 9.07 -2.76 1.14
CA PHE A 278 9.90 -1.88 0.31
C PHE A 278 9.44 -0.42 0.32
N GLU A 279 8.88 0.04 1.44
CA GLU A 279 8.41 1.41 1.58
C GLU A 279 9.56 2.38 1.90
N ILE A 280 9.86 3.27 0.96
CA ILE A 280 10.97 4.24 1.08
C ILE A 280 10.63 5.40 2.02
N GLU A 281 9.34 5.71 2.19
CA GLU A 281 8.85 6.78 3.09
C GLU A 281 9.26 6.57 4.56
N VAL A 282 9.70 5.36 4.91
CA VAL A 282 10.20 5.02 6.25
C VAL A 282 11.37 5.94 6.67
N VAL A 283 12.19 6.43 5.75
CA VAL A 283 13.43 7.21 6.04
C VAL A 283 13.17 8.66 6.51
N LYS A 284 11.92 9.05 6.80
CA LYS A 284 11.52 10.42 7.21
C LYS A 284 12.10 11.53 6.30
N PRO A 285 11.83 11.50 4.99
CA PRO A 285 12.19 12.60 4.11
C PRO A 285 11.52 13.90 4.61
N GLY A 286 12.27 14.99 4.70
CA GLY A 286 11.85 16.28 5.26
C GLY A 286 12.73 16.76 6.42
N CYS A 287 13.18 15.85 7.30
CA CYS A 287 13.98 16.25 8.48
C CYS A 287 15.50 16.22 8.21
N SER A 288 16.01 15.18 7.55
CA SER A 288 17.45 14.96 7.32
C SER A 288 17.85 15.01 5.85
N VAL A 289 16.89 14.76 4.96
CA VAL A 289 17.00 14.79 3.50
C VAL A 289 15.82 15.64 3.02
N GLY A 290 16.01 16.47 1.99
CA GLY A 290 14.92 17.31 1.46
C GLY A 290 13.66 16.50 1.12
N ALA A 291 12.49 17.14 1.23
CA ALA A 291 11.21 16.50 0.94
C ALA A 291 11.20 15.89 -0.47
N LEU A 292 10.94 14.59 -0.56
CA LEU A 292 10.87 13.88 -1.83
C LEU A 292 9.46 14.00 -2.41
N SER A 293 9.37 14.36 -3.69
CA SER A 293 8.09 14.29 -4.42
C SER A 293 7.64 12.84 -4.57
N PHE A 294 6.34 12.62 -4.74
CA PHE A 294 5.77 11.30 -5.02
C PHE A 294 6.42 10.66 -6.25
N VAL A 295 6.65 11.44 -7.32
CA VAL A 295 7.32 10.96 -8.53
C VAL A 295 8.72 10.39 -8.24
N SER A 296 9.45 11.03 -7.33
CA SER A 296 10.79 10.57 -6.92
C SER A 296 10.70 9.29 -6.09
N LEU A 297 9.73 9.22 -5.17
CA LEU A 297 9.48 8.02 -4.36
C LEU A 297 9.08 6.83 -5.25
N TYR A 298 8.16 7.03 -6.18
CA TYR A 298 7.71 6.01 -7.13
C TYR A 298 8.88 5.47 -7.96
N THR A 299 9.63 6.36 -8.60
CA THR A 299 10.79 5.99 -9.43
C THR A 299 11.85 5.28 -8.58
N GLY A 300 12.09 5.76 -7.36
CA GLY A 300 13.01 5.14 -6.41
C GLY A 300 12.60 3.70 -6.06
N THR A 301 11.31 3.44 -5.83
CA THR A 301 10.80 2.08 -5.56
C THR A 301 11.06 1.16 -6.75
N VAL A 302 10.78 1.61 -7.97
CA VAL A 302 11.04 0.82 -9.18
C VAL A 302 12.54 0.51 -9.33
N VAL A 303 13.40 1.51 -9.14
CA VAL A 303 14.86 1.35 -9.20
C VAL A 303 15.34 0.33 -8.15
N ILE A 304 14.86 0.41 -6.90
CA ILE A 304 15.23 -0.54 -5.84
C ILE A 304 14.82 -1.97 -6.20
N VAL A 305 13.62 -2.17 -6.76
CA VAL A 305 13.17 -3.51 -7.19
C VAL A 305 14.04 -4.04 -8.33
N VAL A 306 14.40 -3.20 -9.30
CA VAL A 306 15.29 -3.57 -10.40
C VAL A 306 16.69 -3.95 -9.88
N LEU A 307 17.26 -3.16 -8.96
CA LEU A 307 18.54 -3.45 -8.30
C LEU A 307 18.48 -4.77 -7.51
N ALA A 308 17.39 -5.00 -6.78
CA ALA A 308 17.17 -6.28 -6.09
C ALA A 308 17.12 -7.46 -7.08
N GLY A 309 16.54 -7.27 -8.27
CA GLY A 309 16.57 -8.24 -9.37
C GLY A 309 17.98 -8.62 -9.81
N PHE A 310 18.85 -7.64 -10.02
CA PHE A 310 20.25 -7.89 -10.35
C PHE A 310 20.96 -8.65 -9.23
N MET A 311 20.73 -8.28 -7.97
CA MET A 311 21.33 -8.96 -6.81
C MET A 311 20.84 -10.41 -6.68
N PHE A 312 19.55 -10.68 -6.90
CA PHE A 312 18.99 -12.02 -6.87
C PHE A 312 19.63 -12.92 -7.93
N ILE A 313 19.77 -12.41 -9.16
CA ILE A 313 20.42 -13.12 -10.26
C ILE A 313 21.90 -13.39 -9.94
N ALA A 314 22.61 -12.39 -9.39
CA ALA A 314 24.00 -12.53 -8.97
C ALA A 314 24.16 -13.62 -7.90
N VAL A 315 23.31 -13.64 -6.87
CA VAL A 315 23.35 -14.67 -5.82
C VAL A 315 23.09 -16.07 -6.39
N VAL A 316 22.11 -16.21 -7.30
CA VAL A 316 21.85 -17.48 -7.98
C VAL A 316 23.05 -17.93 -8.80
N TRP A 317 23.71 -17.00 -9.51
CA TRP A 317 24.92 -17.28 -10.28
C TRP A 317 26.07 -17.75 -9.39
N VAL A 318 26.37 -16.99 -8.32
CA VAL A 318 27.43 -17.34 -7.35
C VAL A 318 27.15 -18.71 -6.73
N ARG A 319 25.94 -18.97 -6.26
CA ARG A 319 25.55 -20.28 -5.68
C ARG A 319 25.79 -21.41 -6.66
N THR A 320 25.33 -21.25 -7.91
CA THR A 320 25.47 -22.27 -8.95
C THR A 320 26.95 -22.55 -9.24
N HIS A 321 27.79 -21.52 -9.27
CA HIS A 321 29.23 -21.66 -9.42
C HIS A 321 29.88 -22.37 -8.22
N SER A 322 29.56 -21.98 -6.98
CA SER A 322 30.15 -22.56 -5.76
C SER A 322 29.78 -24.03 -5.55
N CYS A 323 28.54 -24.42 -5.83
CA CYS A 323 28.12 -25.83 -5.71
C CYS A 323 28.85 -26.73 -6.71
N LEU A 324 29.05 -26.27 -7.95
CA LEU A 324 29.75 -27.04 -8.98
C LEU A 324 31.25 -27.20 -8.67
N ALA A 325 31.89 -26.16 -8.13
CA ALA A 325 33.29 -26.24 -7.70
C ALA A 325 33.50 -27.28 -6.59
N ARG A 326 32.58 -27.37 -5.63
CA ARG A 326 32.62 -28.40 -4.56
C ARG A 326 32.42 -29.81 -5.11
N SER A 327 31.52 -29.99 -6.08
CA SER A 327 31.30 -31.30 -6.72
C SER A 327 32.52 -31.75 -7.54
N ALA A 328 33.17 -30.83 -8.27
CA ALA A 328 34.39 -31.13 -9.01
C ALA A 328 35.53 -31.59 -8.07
N HIS A 329 35.75 -30.89 -6.95
CA HIS A 329 36.77 -31.29 -5.97
C HIS A 329 36.51 -32.67 -5.36
N ARG A 330 35.25 -33.01 -5.05
CA ARG A 330 34.90 -34.35 -4.53
C ARG A 330 35.13 -35.44 -5.58
N ALA A 331 34.80 -35.20 -6.86
CA ALA A 331 35.04 -36.18 -7.92
C ALA A 331 36.55 -36.46 -8.10
N THR A 332 37.39 -35.42 -8.09
CA THR A 332 38.84 -35.57 -8.19
C THR A 332 39.46 -36.26 -6.96
N SER A 333 38.90 -36.03 -5.76
CA SER A 333 39.38 -36.69 -4.53
C SER A 333 39.04 -38.18 -4.47
N VAL A 334 37.95 -38.63 -5.12
CA VAL A 334 37.58 -40.06 -5.17
C VAL A 334 38.39 -40.81 -6.23
N LEU A 335 38.77 -40.16 -7.33
CA LEU A 335 39.67 -40.78 -8.34
C LEU A 335 41.13 -40.89 -7.87
N ASN A 336 41.54 -40.12 -6.87
CA ASN A 336 42.88 -40.15 -6.29
C ASN A 336 42.97 -40.97 -5.00
N LEU A 337 42.18 -42.03 -4.83
CA LEU A 337 42.39 -43.03 -3.78
C LEU A 337 43.15 -44.25 -4.38
N PRO A 338 44.49 -44.33 -4.28
CA PRO A 338 45.26 -45.43 -4.84
C PRO A 338 45.52 -46.47 -3.74
N THR A 339 44.51 -47.10 -3.14
CA THR A 339 44.78 -48.09 -2.07
C THR A 339 43.56 -48.93 -1.70
N LEU A 340 43.09 -49.81 -2.60
CA LEU A 340 42.35 -51.02 -2.20
C LEU A 340 42.28 -52.09 -3.30
N ARG A 341 43.22 -52.09 -4.25
CA ARG A 341 43.34 -53.18 -5.25
C ARG A 341 44.28 -54.32 -4.79
N ASN A 342 45.03 -54.13 -3.70
CA ASN A 342 46.01 -55.12 -3.25
C ASN A 342 45.58 -56.01 -2.07
N GLU A 343 44.38 -55.84 -1.50
CA GLU A 343 43.93 -56.68 -0.38
C GLU A 343 42.97 -57.83 -0.78
N LEU A 344 42.55 -57.93 -2.04
CA LEU A 344 41.66 -59.05 -2.45
C LEU A 344 42.41 -60.32 -2.90
N SER A 345 43.72 -60.40 -2.71
CA SER A 345 44.53 -61.59 -3.06
C SER A 345 45.15 -62.31 -1.86
N SER A 346 44.86 -61.94 -0.61
CA SER A 346 45.39 -62.67 0.55
C SER A 346 44.48 -62.60 1.77
N SER A 347 43.61 -63.60 1.93
CA SER A 347 43.30 -64.23 3.23
C SER A 347 42.07 -65.14 3.14
N SER A 348 42.33 -66.37 2.70
CA SER A 348 41.65 -67.53 3.28
C SER A 348 42.04 -67.67 4.75
N SER A 349 41.09 -68.10 5.58
CA SER A 349 41.20 -68.51 6.99
C SER A 349 41.32 -67.41 8.05
N SER A 350 40.28 -67.23 8.86
CA SER A 350 40.21 -67.75 10.24
C SER A 350 39.17 -66.98 11.09
N SER A 351 38.44 -67.74 11.88
CA SER A 351 37.42 -67.31 12.83
C SER A 351 38.01 -66.52 14.00
N SER A 352 37.32 -65.48 14.48
CA SER A 352 36.98 -65.28 15.91
C SER A 352 36.26 -63.95 16.17
N SER A 353 35.34 -64.03 17.11
CA SER A 353 34.56 -62.99 17.76
C SER A 353 35.40 -61.92 18.47
N MET A 354 34.96 -60.66 18.47
CA MET A 354 35.07 -59.81 19.66
C MET A 354 34.08 -58.64 19.64
N VAL A 355 33.55 -58.39 20.84
CA VAL A 355 32.55 -57.41 21.27
C VAL A 355 33.28 -56.14 21.76
N LEU A 356 32.78 -54.94 21.46
CA LEU A 356 32.50 -53.86 22.44
C LEU A 356 32.06 -52.53 21.78
N ASP A 357 31.30 -51.81 22.60
CA ASP A 357 30.51 -50.60 22.41
C ASP A 357 31.24 -49.32 21.99
N GLY A 358 30.47 -48.34 21.51
CA GLY A 358 30.95 -46.98 21.25
C GLY A 358 29.87 -45.99 20.82
N ASN A 359 29.11 -45.53 21.80
CA ASN A 359 28.04 -44.52 21.75
C ASN A 359 28.43 -43.20 21.04
N SER A 360 27.60 -42.69 20.13
CA SER A 360 27.45 -41.24 19.91
C SER A 360 26.10 -40.89 19.26
N SER A 361 25.21 -40.37 20.12
CA SER A 361 24.05 -39.56 19.78
C SER A 361 24.46 -38.25 19.09
N ILE A 362 23.71 -37.78 18.09
CA ILE A 362 23.32 -36.36 17.86
C ILE A 362 22.45 -36.22 16.60
N TYR A 363 21.23 -35.70 16.83
CA TYR A 363 20.21 -35.12 15.93
C TYR A 363 19.58 -35.96 14.81
N GLY A 364 18.40 -36.51 15.14
CA GLY A 364 17.37 -36.89 14.19
C GLY A 364 16.53 -35.69 13.73
N SER A 365 16.28 -35.63 12.43
CA SER A 365 15.04 -35.09 11.87
C SER A 365 14.59 -36.04 10.76
N SER A 366 13.73 -36.96 11.13
CA SER A 366 13.08 -37.94 10.27
C SER A 366 12.15 -37.22 9.27
N ILE A 367 12.43 -37.36 7.98
CA ILE A 367 11.51 -37.01 6.88
C ILE A 367 10.68 -38.27 6.56
N PRO A 368 9.35 -38.26 6.75
CA PRO A 368 8.50 -39.40 6.44
C PRO A 368 8.05 -39.31 4.99
N HIS A 369 8.88 -39.70 4.03
CA HIS A 369 8.42 -39.92 2.65
C HIS A 369 9.01 -41.14 1.95
N HIS A 370 9.89 -41.91 2.62
CA HIS A 370 10.44 -43.14 2.09
C HIS A 370 9.71 -44.42 2.53
N GLU A 371 8.74 -44.35 3.47
CA GLU A 371 8.06 -45.55 3.97
C GLU A 371 7.01 -46.13 3.01
N ALA A 372 6.38 -45.33 2.16
CA ALA A 372 5.41 -45.85 1.18
C ALA A 372 6.08 -46.69 0.08
N PHE A 373 7.29 -46.30 -0.35
CA PHE A 373 8.06 -47.04 -1.34
C PHE A 373 8.77 -48.25 -0.72
N ALA A 374 9.18 -48.17 0.56
CA ALA A 374 9.75 -49.30 1.29
C ALA A 374 8.71 -50.39 1.60
N ARG A 375 7.45 -50.04 1.91
CA ARG A 375 6.38 -51.04 2.16
C ARG A 375 5.92 -51.76 0.89
N SER A 376 5.94 -51.12 -0.28
CA SER A 376 5.62 -51.77 -1.55
C SER A 376 6.70 -52.78 -1.96
N ASN A 377 7.98 -52.41 -1.81
CA ASN A 377 9.09 -53.32 -2.08
C ASN A 377 9.24 -54.43 -1.03
N ALA A 378 8.91 -54.17 0.25
CA ALA A 378 8.91 -55.20 1.28
C ALA A 378 7.81 -56.27 1.06
N ARG A 379 6.64 -55.90 0.52
CA ARG A 379 5.59 -56.86 0.12
C ARG A 379 5.98 -57.68 -1.11
N LEU A 380 6.68 -57.07 -2.07
CA LEU A 380 7.20 -57.78 -3.24
C LEU A 380 8.29 -58.80 -2.83
N VAL A 381 9.18 -58.42 -1.91
CA VAL A 381 10.24 -59.29 -1.38
C VAL A 381 9.69 -60.37 -0.44
N ALA A 382 8.60 -60.10 0.31
CA ALA A 382 7.93 -61.10 1.12
C ALA A 382 7.15 -62.13 0.29
N SER A 383 6.54 -61.71 -0.83
CA SER A 383 5.86 -62.62 -1.77
C SER A 383 6.84 -63.51 -2.57
N LEU A 384 8.09 -63.08 -2.74
CA LEU A 384 9.14 -63.87 -3.41
C LEU A 384 9.79 -64.91 -2.49
N ARG A 385 9.51 -64.89 -1.18
CA ARG A 385 10.09 -65.81 -0.20
C ARG A 385 9.28 -67.10 0.04
N SER A 386 8.04 -67.18 -0.48
CA SER A 386 7.17 -68.36 -0.35
C SER A 386 7.04 -69.21 -1.62
N GLY A 387 7.71 -68.84 -2.72
CA GLY A 387 7.70 -69.59 -3.97
C GLY A 387 8.82 -70.62 -4.01
N THR A 388 8.44 -71.90 -3.93
CA THR A 388 9.31 -73.07 -4.12
C THR A 388 10.08 -72.98 -5.44
N ALA A 389 11.38 -73.26 -5.35
CA ALA A 389 12.37 -73.17 -6.39
C ALA A 389 11.97 -73.89 -7.69
N THR A 390 12.05 -73.18 -8.83
CA THR A 390 12.45 -73.76 -10.11
C THR A 390 13.01 -72.69 -11.04
N SER A 391 14.26 -72.94 -11.48
CA SER A 391 14.97 -72.39 -12.63
C SER A 391 15.64 -71.00 -12.51
N LEU A 392 16.95 -71.05 -12.79
CA LEU A 392 18.01 -70.04 -12.65
C LEU A 392 17.93 -68.83 -13.61
N ASN A 393 16.86 -68.62 -14.38
CA ASN A 393 16.86 -67.61 -15.47
C ASN A 393 16.12 -66.30 -15.14
N THR A 394 15.37 -66.23 -14.04
CA THR A 394 14.53 -65.05 -13.73
C THR A 394 15.29 -63.93 -13.03
N THR A 395 16.37 -64.25 -12.30
CA THR A 395 17.20 -63.26 -11.61
C THR A 395 18.10 -62.49 -12.59
N GLN A 396 18.58 -63.12 -13.66
CA GLN A 396 19.33 -62.40 -14.70
C GLN A 396 18.45 -61.44 -15.51
N LEU A 397 17.22 -61.84 -15.88
CA LEU A 397 16.28 -60.97 -16.60
C LEU A 397 15.76 -59.79 -15.76
N LEU A 398 15.60 -59.98 -14.44
CA LEU A 398 15.28 -58.89 -13.51
C LEU A 398 16.49 -57.98 -13.29
N GLN A 399 17.71 -58.52 -13.29
CA GLN A 399 18.93 -57.73 -13.15
C GLN A 399 19.25 -56.94 -14.43
N GLU A 400 19.02 -57.52 -15.61
CA GLU A 400 19.08 -56.80 -16.90
C GLU A 400 17.98 -55.74 -16.98
N ARG A 401 16.74 -55.99 -16.54
CA ARG A 401 15.70 -54.92 -16.49
C ARG A 401 15.97 -53.84 -15.45
N LEU A 402 16.64 -54.17 -14.35
CA LEU A 402 17.06 -53.20 -13.33
C LEU A 402 18.30 -52.40 -13.76
N GLU A 403 19.18 -52.99 -14.56
CA GLU A 403 20.28 -52.28 -15.23
C GLU A 403 19.77 -51.41 -16.37
N ASP A 404 18.81 -51.89 -17.16
CA ASP A 404 18.18 -51.14 -18.26
C ASP A 404 17.28 -49.99 -17.75
N SER A 405 16.70 -50.14 -16.54
CA SER A 405 16.04 -49.02 -15.84
C SER A 405 17.02 -48.06 -15.15
N ARG A 406 18.26 -48.48 -14.88
CA ARG A 406 19.32 -47.59 -14.36
C ARG A 406 20.06 -46.83 -15.47
N THR A 407 20.03 -47.33 -16.70
CA THR A 407 20.61 -46.70 -17.90
C THR A 407 19.63 -45.85 -18.70
N VAL A 408 18.40 -45.61 -18.20
CA VAL A 408 17.63 -44.40 -18.60
C VAL A 408 18.41 -43.20 -18.08
N GLY A 409 19.40 -42.81 -18.88
CA GLY A 409 20.36 -41.78 -18.58
C GLY A 409 19.62 -40.52 -18.20
N ARG A 410 19.70 -40.15 -16.92
CA ARG A 410 19.65 -38.75 -16.54
C ARG A 410 20.82 -38.11 -17.28
N THR A 411 20.56 -37.64 -18.50
CA THR A 411 21.45 -36.72 -19.20
C THR A 411 21.79 -35.64 -18.19
N PRO A 412 23.06 -35.48 -17.81
CA PRO A 412 23.44 -34.53 -16.78
C PRO A 412 22.92 -33.16 -17.22
N LEU A 413 21.96 -32.61 -16.45
CA LEU A 413 21.35 -31.32 -16.74
C LEU A 413 22.46 -30.31 -16.95
N SER A 414 22.42 -29.61 -18.09
CA SER A 414 23.44 -28.62 -18.41
C SER A 414 23.46 -27.55 -17.33
N ARG A 415 24.64 -27.07 -16.96
CA ARG A 415 24.82 -25.93 -16.03
C ARG A 415 23.91 -24.75 -16.39
N LYS A 416 23.73 -24.51 -17.68
CA LYS A 416 22.87 -23.44 -18.21
C LYS A 416 21.40 -23.65 -17.83
N ASP A 417 20.92 -24.89 -17.82
CA ASP A 417 19.52 -25.22 -17.51
C ASP A 417 19.22 -25.06 -16.02
N ILE A 418 20.12 -25.53 -15.15
CA ILE A 418 20.02 -25.35 -13.70
C ILE A 418 20.01 -23.86 -13.34
N MET A 419 20.95 -23.10 -13.91
CA MET A 419 21.02 -21.65 -13.69
C MET A 419 19.73 -20.97 -14.18
N ARG A 420 19.26 -21.28 -15.39
CA ARG A 420 18.04 -20.69 -15.96
C ARG A 420 16.80 -21.02 -15.12
N SER A 421 16.68 -22.26 -14.65
CA SER A 421 15.60 -22.72 -13.77
C SER A 421 15.56 -21.92 -12.46
N ARG A 422 16.70 -21.80 -11.78
CA ARG A 422 16.79 -21.05 -10.52
C ARG A 422 16.64 -19.55 -10.68
N SER A 423 17.13 -18.98 -11.78
CA SER A 423 16.92 -17.56 -12.08
C SER A 423 15.45 -17.25 -12.28
N LYS A 424 14.69 -18.09 -12.98
CA LYS A 424 13.22 -17.95 -13.09
C LYS A 424 12.56 -17.98 -11.71
N HIS A 425 12.93 -18.95 -10.88
CA HIS A 425 12.40 -19.07 -9.52
C HIS A 425 12.67 -17.80 -8.70
N ALA A 426 13.92 -17.31 -8.68
CA ALA A 426 14.30 -16.12 -7.94
C ALA A 426 13.54 -14.86 -8.43
N ILE A 427 13.36 -14.71 -9.73
CA ILE A 427 12.60 -13.59 -10.31
C ILE A 427 11.12 -13.66 -9.92
N MET A 428 10.49 -14.85 -9.92
CA MET A 428 9.10 -15.00 -9.44
C MET A 428 8.96 -14.64 -7.96
N ILE A 429 9.92 -15.01 -7.12
CA ILE A 429 9.92 -14.62 -5.70
C ILE A 429 10.04 -13.10 -5.57
N LEU A 430 10.94 -12.46 -6.32
CA LEU A 430 11.09 -11.02 -6.28
C LEU A 430 9.78 -10.32 -6.69
N PHE A 431 9.14 -10.78 -7.77
CA PHE A 431 7.84 -10.24 -8.16
C PHE A 431 6.81 -10.48 -7.06
N ALA A 432 6.74 -11.67 -6.46
CA ALA A 432 5.82 -11.94 -5.37
C ALA A 432 6.00 -10.99 -4.18
N LEU A 433 7.25 -10.73 -3.77
CA LEU A 433 7.60 -9.85 -2.64
C LEU A 433 7.38 -8.36 -2.94
N SER A 434 7.51 -7.94 -4.21
CA SER A 434 7.35 -6.54 -4.62
C SER A 434 5.95 -6.22 -5.19
N TYR A 435 5.13 -7.24 -5.48
CA TYR A 435 3.85 -7.09 -6.18
C TYR A 435 2.90 -6.12 -5.48
N LEU A 436 2.77 -6.26 -4.16
CA LEU A 436 1.88 -5.44 -3.36
C LEU A 436 2.26 -3.95 -3.46
N GLN A 437 3.52 -3.63 -3.20
CA GLN A 437 4.02 -2.25 -3.24
C GLN A 437 4.03 -1.66 -4.65
N LEU A 438 4.46 -2.44 -5.66
CA LEU A 438 4.45 -2.00 -7.04
C LEU A 438 3.04 -1.71 -7.52
N SER A 439 2.06 -2.57 -7.18
CA SER A 439 0.67 -2.35 -7.53
C SER A 439 0.12 -1.09 -6.87
N LEU A 440 0.39 -0.90 -5.57
CA LEU A 440 -0.07 0.28 -4.83
C LEU A 440 0.44 1.57 -5.43
N ARG A 441 1.76 1.70 -5.57
CA ARG A 441 2.35 2.93 -6.08
C ARG A 441 2.03 3.17 -7.55
N THR A 442 1.86 2.11 -8.34
CA THR A 442 1.46 2.23 -9.74
C THR A 442 0.03 2.73 -9.88
N LEU A 443 -0.91 2.23 -9.07
CA LEU A 443 -2.29 2.72 -9.09
C LEU A 443 -2.38 4.14 -8.51
N GLU A 444 -1.65 4.45 -7.45
CA GLU A 444 -1.53 5.84 -6.94
C GLU A 444 -0.99 6.79 -8.00
N ALA A 445 0.04 6.39 -8.77
CA ALA A 445 0.64 7.18 -9.84
C ALA A 445 -0.29 7.41 -11.05
N LEU A 446 -1.35 6.61 -11.19
CA LEU A 446 -2.32 6.72 -12.27
C LEU A 446 -3.65 7.34 -11.81
N ASN A 447 -3.82 7.55 -10.50
CA ASN A 447 -5.05 8.07 -9.92
C ASN A 447 -5.07 9.61 -9.96
N CYS A 448 -5.72 10.14 -10.99
CA CYS A 448 -5.87 11.57 -11.22
C CYS A 448 -7.31 12.01 -11.02
N ILE A 449 -7.51 13.14 -10.35
CA ILE A 449 -8.82 13.76 -10.19
C ILE A 449 -8.83 15.17 -10.78
N LYS A 450 -10.01 15.62 -11.21
CA LYS A 450 -10.21 17.00 -11.66
C LYS A 450 -10.43 17.89 -10.44
N VAL A 451 -9.61 18.92 -10.29
CA VAL A 451 -9.74 19.88 -9.18
C VAL A 451 -10.51 21.13 -9.63
N GLY A 452 -10.78 22.06 -8.71
CA GLY A 452 -11.65 23.21 -8.94
C GLY A 452 -11.19 24.17 -10.03
N ASP A 453 -9.88 24.23 -10.31
CA ASP A 453 -9.31 25.00 -11.44
C ASP A 453 -9.53 24.32 -12.81
N GLY A 454 -10.08 23.10 -12.83
CA GLY A 454 -10.34 22.30 -14.02
C GLY A 454 -9.16 21.44 -14.49
N SER A 455 -7.99 21.55 -13.87
CA SER A 455 -6.82 20.71 -14.15
C SER A 455 -6.98 19.32 -13.57
N LEU A 456 -6.33 18.33 -14.20
CA LEU A 456 -6.21 16.97 -13.66
C LEU A 456 -4.97 16.92 -12.78
N ARG A 457 -5.14 16.56 -11.51
CA ARG A 457 -4.05 16.49 -10.53
C ARG A 457 -3.99 15.15 -9.85
N LEU A 458 -2.79 14.78 -9.41
CA LEU A 458 -2.50 13.48 -8.81
C LEU A 458 -3.07 13.40 -7.39
N VAL A 459 -3.90 12.39 -7.10
CA VAL A 459 -4.53 12.25 -5.76
C VAL A 459 -3.50 12.05 -4.66
N ALA A 460 -2.43 11.31 -4.95
CA ALA A 460 -1.34 11.09 -4.01
C ALA A 460 -0.59 12.39 -3.63
N GLU A 461 -0.50 13.35 -4.55
CA GLU A 461 0.20 14.62 -4.38
C GLU A 461 -0.44 15.70 -5.26
N MET A 462 -1.42 16.42 -4.72
CA MET A 462 -2.30 17.35 -5.48
C MET A 462 -1.56 18.53 -6.13
N ARG A 463 -0.33 18.86 -5.73
CA ARG A 463 0.47 19.87 -6.45
C ARG A 463 0.96 19.41 -7.83
N VAL A 464 0.94 18.11 -8.10
CA VAL A 464 1.43 17.54 -9.36
C VAL A 464 0.30 17.46 -10.37
N THR A 465 0.42 18.20 -11.47
CA THR A 465 -0.48 18.09 -12.62
C THR A 465 -0.26 16.76 -13.34
N CYS A 466 -1.34 16.03 -13.56
CA CYS A 466 -1.30 14.73 -14.21
C CYS A 466 -0.92 14.84 -15.68
N TYR A 467 -0.10 13.88 -16.14
CA TYR A 467 0.39 13.75 -17.52
C TYR A 467 1.19 14.95 -18.05
N GLU A 468 1.68 15.82 -17.16
CA GLU A 468 2.53 16.96 -17.51
C GLU A 468 3.86 16.90 -16.73
N GLY A 469 4.88 17.62 -17.22
CA GLY A 469 6.19 17.73 -16.56
C GLY A 469 6.84 16.37 -16.22
N GLU A 470 7.35 16.23 -15.00
CA GLU A 470 7.97 15.00 -14.50
C GLU A 470 6.95 13.85 -14.32
N HIS A 471 5.67 14.15 -14.10
CA HIS A 471 4.64 13.14 -13.95
C HIS A 471 4.40 12.36 -15.24
N LEU A 472 4.57 12.97 -16.42
CA LEU A 472 4.38 12.27 -17.69
C LEU A 472 5.30 11.05 -17.81
N ARG A 473 6.57 11.18 -17.43
CA ARG A 473 7.54 10.07 -17.46
C ARG A 473 7.16 8.98 -16.46
N ALA A 474 6.77 9.38 -15.25
CA ALA A 474 6.31 8.46 -14.21
C ALA A 474 5.04 7.71 -14.63
N ALA A 475 4.09 8.39 -15.27
CA ALA A 475 2.84 7.80 -15.76
C ALA A 475 3.08 6.77 -16.87
N VAL A 476 4.00 7.04 -17.81
CA VAL A 476 4.40 6.06 -18.85
C VAL A 476 4.98 4.80 -18.20
N LEU A 477 5.88 4.97 -17.22
CA LEU A 477 6.44 3.85 -16.47
C LEU A 477 5.35 3.09 -15.69
N ALA A 478 4.40 3.81 -15.10
CA ALA A 478 3.27 3.24 -14.38
C ALA A 478 2.36 2.41 -15.28
N TRP A 479 2.03 2.86 -16.47
CA TRP A 479 1.28 2.06 -17.44
C TRP A 479 2.02 0.77 -17.84
N ILE A 480 3.35 0.85 -18.06
CA ILE A 480 4.18 -0.33 -18.37
C ILE A 480 4.14 -1.34 -17.21
N ILE A 481 4.29 -0.88 -15.96
CA ILE A 481 4.26 -1.74 -14.78
C ILE A 481 2.86 -2.30 -14.55
N LEU A 482 1.80 -1.51 -14.75
CA LEU A 482 0.42 -1.96 -14.64
C LEU A 482 0.15 -3.13 -15.59
N VAL A 483 0.48 -2.97 -16.87
CA VAL A 483 0.24 -4.00 -17.88
C VAL A 483 1.18 -5.18 -17.68
N GLY A 484 2.48 -4.93 -17.53
CA GLY A 484 3.51 -5.99 -17.50
C GLY A 484 3.60 -6.75 -16.19
N VAL A 485 3.43 -6.08 -15.06
CA VAL A 485 3.57 -6.67 -13.72
C VAL A 485 2.19 -6.89 -13.11
N CYS A 486 1.34 -5.88 -12.99
CA CYS A 486 0.08 -6.05 -12.25
C CYS A 486 -0.89 -7.00 -12.96
N VAL A 487 -1.00 -6.93 -14.29
CA VAL A 487 -1.94 -7.76 -15.07
C VAL A 487 -1.27 -9.00 -15.69
N ALA A 488 -0.18 -8.83 -16.43
CA ALA A 488 0.39 -9.94 -17.19
C ALA A 488 1.02 -11.02 -16.30
N PHE A 489 1.60 -10.66 -15.15
CA PHE A 489 2.22 -11.65 -14.25
C PHE A 489 1.20 -12.63 -13.63
N PRO A 490 0.06 -12.18 -13.01
CA PRO A 490 -0.96 -13.12 -12.54
C PRO A 490 -1.57 -13.98 -13.65
N VAL A 491 -1.82 -13.40 -14.83
CA VAL A 491 -2.34 -14.14 -16.00
C VAL A 491 -1.35 -15.21 -16.44
N TRP A 492 -0.07 -14.86 -16.55
CA TRP A 492 1.00 -15.79 -16.88
C TRP A 492 1.15 -16.91 -15.83
N MET A 493 1.06 -16.58 -14.53
CA MET A 493 1.07 -17.55 -13.44
C MET A 493 -0.10 -18.54 -13.54
N CYS A 494 -1.31 -18.03 -13.81
CA CYS A 494 -2.50 -18.85 -14.00
C CYS A 494 -2.36 -19.81 -15.18
N MET A 495 -1.96 -19.29 -16.35
CA MET A 495 -1.74 -20.09 -17.55
C MET A 495 -0.67 -21.17 -17.33
N THR A 496 0.43 -20.81 -16.68
CA THR A 496 1.53 -21.74 -16.37
C THR A 496 1.04 -22.85 -15.43
N GLY A 497 0.27 -22.51 -14.40
CA GLY A 497 -0.31 -23.49 -13.47
C GLY A 497 -1.22 -24.50 -14.17
N ILE A 498 -2.08 -24.01 -15.08
CA ILE A 498 -2.97 -24.86 -15.89
C ILE A 498 -2.17 -25.75 -16.84
N GLN A 499 -1.16 -25.20 -17.51
CA GLN A 499 -0.30 -25.96 -18.42
C GLN A 499 0.46 -27.06 -17.68
N MET A 500 0.99 -26.78 -16.48
CA MET A 500 1.68 -27.77 -15.66
C MET A 500 0.74 -28.87 -15.18
N TYR A 501 -0.49 -28.53 -14.77
CA TYR A 501 -1.50 -29.55 -14.43
C TYR A 501 -1.80 -30.47 -15.61
N ARG A 502 -1.96 -29.91 -16.83
CA ARG A 502 -2.17 -30.70 -18.05
C ARG A 502 -0.98 -31.60 -18.37
N ALA A 503 0.25 -31.10 -18.22
CA ALA A 503 1.47 -31.88 -18.44
C ALA A 503 1.62 -33.02 -17.44
N LEU A 504 1.25 -32.79 -16.17
CA LEU A 504 1.27 -33.81 -15.11
C LEU A 504 0.25 -34.93 -15.38
N ARG A 505 -0.95 -34.56 -15.86
CA ARG A 505 -1.96 -35.55 -16.29
C ARG A 505 -1.49 -36.39 -17.48
N ALA A 506 -0.60 -35.85 -18.32
CA ALA A 506 -0.03 -36.55 -19.47
C ALA A 506 1.15 -37.50 -19.13
N LEU A 507 1.39 -37.82 -17.84
CA LEU A 507 2.37 -38.82 -17.35
C LEU A 507 3.86 -38.54 -17.65
N ASN A 508 4.24 -37.33 -18.04
CA ASN A 508 5.64 -36.97 -18.28
C ASN A 508 6.39 -36.65 -16.96
N MET A 509 6.73 -37.69 -16.18
CA MET A 509 7.39 -37.58 -14.87
C MET A 509 8.72 -36.79 -14.90
N VAL A 510 9.50 -36.87 -15.98
CA VAL A 510 10.77 -36.15 -16.13
C VAL A 510 10.57 -34.62 -16.22
N VAL A 511 9.43 -34.18 -16.77
CA VAL A 511 9.12 -32.74 -16.87
C VAL A 511 8.78 -32.16 -15.49
N ILE A 512 8.27 -32.98 -14.58
CA ILE A 512 7.83 -32.56 -13.25
C ILE A 512 9.02 -32.13 -12.39
N ASP A 513 10.11 -32.91 -12.33
CA ASP A 513 11.28 -32.56 -11.51
C ASP A 513 11.89 -31.21 -11.92
N VAL A 514 12.04 -30.99 -13.23
CA VAL A 514 12.60 -29.73 -13.77
C VAL A 514 11.62 -28.57 -13.57
N ALA A 515 10.32 -28.81 -13.74
CA ALA A 515 9.29 -27.81 -13.50
C ALA A 515 9.19 -27.42 -12.02
N MET A 516 9.35 -28.37 -11.09
CA MET A 516 9.35 -28.12 -9.65
C MET A 516 10.54 -27.28 -9.20
N GLU A 517 11.71 -27.41 -9.83
CA GLU A 517 12.85 -26.52 -9.55
C GLU A 517 12.59 -25.10 -10.09
N ALA A 518 12.07 -24.98 -11.31
CA ALA A 518 11.87 -23.69 -11.97
C ALA A 518 10.68 -22.90 -11.40
N TYR A 519 9.56 -23.58 -11.18
CA TYR A 519 8.26 -23.02 -10.77
C TYR A 519 7.89 -23.40 -9.35
N GLY A 520 8.88 -23.72 -8.51
CA GLY A 520 8.64 -24.19 -7.16
C GLY A 520 7.75 -23.25 -6.33
N PHE A 521 7.81 -21.92 -6.53
CA PHE A 521 6.90 -20.97 -5.90
C PHE A 521 5.41 -21.17 -6.29
N LEU A 522 5.15 -21.50 -7.56
CA LEU A 522 3.80 -21.75 -8.08
C LEU A 522 3.26 -23.11 -7.62
N LEU A 523 4.12 -24.13 -7.55
CA LEU A 523 3.72 -25.53 -7.40
C LEU A 523 3.80 -26.03 -5.95
N HIS A 524 4.75 -25.55 -5.14
CA HIS A 524 4.93 -26.09 -3.78
C HIS A 524 3.75 -25.75 -2.86
N GLY A 525 3.35 -26.76 -2.09
CA GLY A 525 2.31 -26.65 -1.08
C GLY A 525 0.89 -26.67 -1.64
N LEU A 526 0.70 -26.77 -2.96
CA LEU A 526 -0.61 -26.86 -3.60
C LEU A 526 -0.91 -28.25 -4.13
N LYS A 527 -2.18 -28.68 -4.04
CA LYS A 527 -2.64 -29.91 -4.70
C LYS A 527 -2.63 -29.70 -6.23
N PRO A 528 -2.33 -30.74 -7.04
CA PRO A 528 -2.22 -30.61 -8.49
C PRO A 528 -3.36 -29.88 -9.24
N PRO A 529 -4.66 -30.10 -8.94
CA PRO A 529 -5.73 -29.39 -9.64
C PRO A 529 -5.77 -27.88 -9.35
N PHE A 530 -5.06 -27.42 -8.31
CA PHE A 530 -5.08 -26.04 -7.83
C PHE A 530 -3.77 -25.28 -8.09
N PHE A 531 -2.90 -25.73 -9.00
CA PHE A 531 -1.67 -24.99 -9.33
C PHE A 531 -1.90 -23.55 -9.83
N TRP A 532 -3.09 -23.23 -10.32
CA TRP A 532 -3.48 -21.86 -10.69
C TRP A 532 -3.81 -20.96 -9.48
N PHE A 533 -4.02 -21.55 -8.29
CA PHE A 533 -4.54 -20.85 -7.11
C PHE A 533 -3.64 -19.70 -6.63
N ARG A 534 -2.31 -19.82 -6.77
CA ARG A 534 -1.39 -18.71 -6.45
C ARG A 534 -1.65 -17.45 -7.27
N ALA A 535 -2.13 -17.57 -8.51
CA ALA A 535 -2.49 -16.41 -9.32
C ALA A 535 -3.67 -15.64 -8.70
N LEU A 536 -4.64 -16.36 -8.11
CA LEU A 536 -5.78 -15.76 -7.43
C LEU A 536 -5.34 -14.89 -6.23
N GLN A 537 -4.29 -15.29 -5.51
CA GLN A 537 -3.72 -14.48 -4.42
C GLN A 537 -3.25 -13.10 -4.92
N PHE A 538 -2.61 -13.04 -6.09
CA PHE A 538 -2.20 -11.78 -6.69
C PHE A 538 -3.39 -10.96 -7.19
N VAL A 539 -4.40 -11.61 -7.78
CA VAL A 539 -5.64 -10.94 -8.20
C VAL A 539 -6.36 -10.31 -7.01
N SER A 540 -6.51 -11.03 -5.90
CA SER A 540 -7.11 -10.49 -4.67
C SER A 540 -6.27 -9.33 -4.10
N THR A 541 -4.93 -9.47 -4.12
CA THR A 541 -4.03 -8.40 -3.69
C THR A 541 -4.17 -7.15 -4.56
N PHE A 542 -4.27 -7.30 -5.88
CA PHE A 542 -4.49 -6.19 -6.79
C PHE A 542 -5.86 -5.55 -6.62
N ALA A 543 -6.91 -6.36 -6.41
CA ALA A 543 -8.25 -5.86 -6.10
C ALA A 543 -8.25 -5.06 -4.79
N PHE A 544 -7.57 -5.55 -3.76
CA PHE A 544 -7.40 -4.83 -2.49
C PHE A 544 -6.74 -3.47 -2.71
N VAL A 545 -5.65 -3.44 -3.47
CA VAL A 545 -4.96 -2.19 -3.78
C VAL A 545 -5.84 -1.24 -4.62
N ALA A 546 -6.59 -1.76 -5.58
CA ALA A 546 -7.50 -0.95 -6.38
C ALA A 546 -8.61 -0.34 -5.51
N GLU A 547 -9.17 -1.11 -4.59
CA GLU A 547 -10.14 -0.65 -3.60
C GLU A 547 -9.54 0.46 -2.72
N THR A 548 -8.30 0.31 -2.24
CA THR A 548 -7.67 1.34 -1.39
C THR A 548 -7.40 2.64 -2.11
N VAL A 549 -7.08 2.60 -3.41
CA VAL A 549 -6.71 3.77 -4.21
C VAL A 549 -7.93 4.49 -4.80
N PHE A 550 -8.89 3.76 -5.38
CA PHE A 550 -10.00 4.37 -6.14
C PHE A 550 -11.21 4.72 -5.29
N LEU A 551 -11.40 4.08 -4.13
CA LEU A 551 -12.51 4.41 -3.23
C LEU A 551 -12.07 5.57 -2.32
N GLY A 552 -12.47 6.79 -2.70
CA GLY A 552 -12.15 8.02 -1.98
C GLY A 552 -12.86 8.14 -0.63
N GLU A 553 -14.05 7.56 -0.49
CA GLU A 553 -14.81 7.55 0.75
C GLU A 553 -14.34 6.41 1.68
N SER A 554 -14.08 6.76 2.94
CA SER A 554 -13.57 5.87 3.99
C SER A 554 -14.46 4.65 4.23
N GLY A 555 -15.76 4.86 4.40
CA GLY A 555 -16.75 3.78 4.67
C GLY A 555 -16.79 2.72 3.56
N PRO A 556 -17.15 3.08 2.31
CA PRO A 556 -17.19 2.15 1.19
C PRO A 556 -15.84 1.45 0.92
N ARG A 557 -14.71 2.15 1.11
CA ARG A 557 -13.37 1.57 0.98
C ARG A 557 -13.13 0.45 1.99
N ILE A 558 -13.42 0.71 3.27
CA ILE A 558 -13.25 -0.27 4.35
C ILE A 558 -14.18 -1.47 4.11
N PHE A 559 -15.44 -1.21 3.73
CA PHE A 559 -16.41 -2.26 3.43
C PHE A 559 -15.97 -3.15 2.26
N ALA A 560 -15.57 -2.57 1.12
CA ALA A 560 -15.09 -3.34 -0.04
C ALA A 560 -13.87 -4.21 0.32
N THR A 561 -12.95 -3.65 1.10
CA THR A 561 -11.77 -4.38 1.59
C THR A 561 -12.17 -5.58 2.45
N ILE A 562 -13.15 -5.41 3.36
CA ILE A 562 -13.66 -6.52 4.17
C ILE A 562 -14.26 -7.60 3.27
N VAL A 563 -15.04 -7.23 2.25
CA VAL A 563 -15.64 -8.19 1.32
C VAL A 563 -14.55 -8.98 0.58
N ASN A 564 -13.50 -8.32 0.10
CA ASN A 564 -12.39 -8.99 -0.60
C ASN A 564 -11.67 -10.03 0.28
N PHE A 565 -11.30 -9.66 1.52
CA PHE A 565 -10.70 -10.62 2.46
C PHE A 565 -11.64 -11.78 2.78
N THR A 566 -12.93 -11.50 2.96
CA THR A 566 -13.95 -12.49 3.29
C THR A 566 -14.17 -13.48 2.14
N VAL A 567 -14.26 -13.00 0.91
CA VAL A 567 -14.36 -13.83 -0.31
C VAL A 567 -13.10 -14.69 -0.47
N THR A 568 -11.92 -14.10 -0.28
CA THR A 568 -10.65 -14.83 -0.38
C THR A 568 -10.57 -15.95 0.65
N MET A 569 -10.96 -15.68 1.90
CA MET A 569 -11.04 -16.68 2.97
C MET A 569 -12.01 -17.81 2.61
N LEU A 570 -13.20 -17.47 2.10
CA LEU A 570 -14.21 -18.45 1.69
C LEU A 570 -13.70 -19.37 0.57
N VAL A 571 -13.04 -18.78 -0.43
CA VAL A 571 -12.48 -19.53 -1.56
C VAL A 571 -11.39 -20.49 -1.08
N VAL A 572 -10.52 -20.08 -0.13
CA VAL A 572 -9.53 -20.98 0.49
C VAL A 572 -10.21 -22.11 1.24
N ALA A 573 -11.23 -21.82 2.06
CA ALA A 573 -11.92 -22.82 2.88
C ALA A 573 -12.69 -23.86 2.04
N ILE A 574 -13.34 -23.43 0.96
CA ILE A 574 -14.11 -24.31 0.07
C ILE A 574 -13.18 -25.18 -0.78
N LEU A 575 -12.17 -24.59 -1.42
CA LEU A 575 -11.33 -25.31 -2.38
C LEU A 575 -10.27 -26.18 -1.70
N ASP A 576 -9.88 -25.86 -0.46
CA ASP A 576 -8.77 -26.48 0.27
C ASP A 576 -7.55 -26.75 -0.64
N PRO A 577 -6.96 -25.69 -1.21
CA PRO A 577 -6.00 -25.84 -2.30
C PRO A 577 -4.63 -26.35 -1.81
N PHE A 578 -4.36 -26.27 -0.51
CA PHE A 578 -3.06 -26.56 0.07
C PHE A 578 -2.90 -28.03 0.49
N ILE A 579 -1.67 -28.53 0.45
CA ILE A 579 -1.33 -29.87 0.94
C ILE A 579 -1.18 -29.87 2.47
N HIS A 580 -0.61 -28.80 3.04
CA HIS A 580 -0.37 -28.68 4.47
C HIS A 580 -1.39 -27.74 5.12
N GLU A 581 -2.00 -28.21 6.21
CA GLU A 581 -3.00 -27.47 6.99
C GLU A 581 -2.49 -26.11 7.50
N LEU A 582 -1.19 -25.99 7.77
CA LEU A 582 -0.58 -24.74 8.22
C LEU A 582 -0.79 -23.60 7.20
N HIS A 583 -0.72 -23.87 5.90
CA HIS A 583 -0.93 -22.84 4.88
C HIS A 583 -2.39 -22.41 4.80
N THR A 584 -3.33 -23.36 4.90
CA THR A 584 -4.76 -23.08 5.00
C THR A 584 -5.04 -22.24 6.26
N LEU A 585 -4.49 -22.62 7.41
CA LEU A 585 -4.66 -21.90 8.67
C LEU A 585 -4.08 -20.49 8.62
N LEU A 586 -2.87 -20.32 8.07
CA LEU A 586 -2.26 -18.99 7.93
C LEU A 586 -3.07 -18.09 6.99
N SER A 587 -3.58 -18.63 5.88
CA SER A 587 -4.38 -17.85 4.94
C SER A 587 -5.73 -17.43 5.53
N ILE A 588 -6.42 -18.34 6.23
CA ILE A 588 -7.70 -18.04 6.88
C ILE A 588 -7.49 -17.12 8.08
N GLY A 589 -6.49 -17.39 8.91
CA GLY A 589 -6.16 -16.60 10.10
C GLY A 589 -5.76 -15.17 9.77
N SER A 590 -4.93 -14.96 8.74
CA SER A 590 -4.57 -13.62 8.28
C SER A 590 -5.75 -12.87 7.67
N GLY A 591 -6.61 -13.54 6.88
CA GLY A 591 -7.85 -12.95 6.37
C GLY A 591 -8.80 -12.53 7.47
N LEU A 592 -9.02 -13.40 8.47
CA LEU A 592 -9.86 -13.11 9.62
C LEU A 592 -9.30 -11.95 10.45
N ALA A 593 -8.01 -11.96 10.78
CA ALA A 593 -7.36 -10.88 11.53
C ALA A 593 -7.46 -9.54 10.79
N SER A 594 -7.21 -9.55 9.47
CA SER A 594 -7.30 -8.35 8.64
C SER A 594 -8.72 -7.81 8.58
N SER A 595 -9.71 -8.68 8.36
CA SER A 595 -11.12 -8.31 8.29
C SER A 595 -11.67 -7.80 9.63
N GLY A 596 -11.28 -8.42 10.75
CA GLY A 596 -11.69 -8.00 12.09
C GLY A 596 -11.12 -6.63 12.46
N GLN A 597 -9.85 -6.40 12.13
CA GLN A 597 -9.22 -5.10 12.32
C GLN A 597 -9.91 -3.99 11.50
N LEU A 598 -10.23 -4.25 10.23
CA LEU A 598 -10.94 -3.30 9.39
C LEU A 598 -12.36 -3.02 9.89
N MET A 599 -13.02 -4.03 10.46
CA MET A 599 -14.36 -3.89 11.01
C MET A 599 -14.38 -2.96 12.24
N TYR A 600 -13.32 -2.96 13.04
CA TYR A 600 -13.17 -1.98 14.13
C TYR A 600 -13.14 -0.53 13.62
N TYR A 601 -12.48 -0.28 12.48
CA TYR A 601 -12.49 1.05 11.86
C TYR A 601 -13.83 1.38 11.21
N LEU A 602 -14.48 0.40 10.58
CA LEU A 602 -15.80 0.61 10.00
C LEU A 602 -16.82 1.00 11.07
N TYR A 603 -16.73 0.43 12.27
CA TYR A 603 -17.59 0.78 13.40
C TYR A 603 -17.46 2.26 13.81
N GLN A 604 -16.25 2.83 13.76
CA GLN A 604 -16.04 4.23 14.12
C GLN A 604 -16.57 5.19 13.04
N GLU A 605 -16.62 4.74 11.79
CA GLU A 605 -16.97 5.59 10.65
C GLU A 605 -18.46 5.51 10.29
N ASP A 606 -19.02 4.31 10.22
CA ASP A 606 -20.41 4.06 9.78
C ASP A 606 -20.98 2.78 10.43
N GLU A 607 -21.85 2.99 11.43
CA GLU A 607 -22.51 1.91 12.17
C GLU A 607 -23.38 1.00 11.27
N THR A 608 -23.96 1.55 10.19
CA THR A 608 -24.85 0.79 9.29
C THR A 608 -24.06 -0.18 8.42
N LEU A 609 -22.98 0.30 7.80
CA LEU A 609 -22.07 -0.54 7.03
C LEU A 609 -21.38 -1.57 7.92
N PHE A 610 -21.05 -1.20 9.16
CA PHE A 610 -20.55 -2.13 10.16
C PHE A 610 -21.53 -3.29 10.42
N GLY A 611 -22.81 -2.99 10.66
CA GLY A 611 -23.83 -4.03 10.91
C GLY A 611 -23.97 -5.02 9.75
N ILE A 612 -24.00 -4.52 8.51
CA ILE A 612 -24.03 -5.34 7.29
C ILE A 612 -22.77 -6.22 7.20
N SER A 613 -21.60 -5.63 7.46
CA SER A 613 -20.31 -6.31 7.41
C SER A 613 -20.21 -7.44 8.45
N VAL A 614 -20.68 -7.21 9.69
CA VAL A 614 -20.72 -8.24 10.74
C VAL A 614 -21.60 -9.41 10.31
N GLY A 615 -22.81 -9.14 9.81
CA GLY A 615 -23.71 -10.18 9.31
C GLY A 615 -23.07 -11.02 8.20
N PHE A 616 -22.43 -10.37 7.24
CA PHE A 616 -21.72 -11.03 6.14
C PHE A 616 -20.54 -11.89 6.63
N GLN A 617 -19.75 -11.40 7.58
CA GLN A 617 -18.64 -12.17 8.15
C GLN A 617 -19.11 -13.40 8.93
N ILE A 618 -20.17 -13.29 9.74
CA ILE A 618 -20.72 -14.43 10.50
C ILE A 618 -21.14 -15.54 9.53
N VAL A 619 -21.88 -15.20 8.48
CA VAL A 619 -22.30 -16.17 7.45
C VAL A 619 -21.08 -16.80 6.79
N THR A 620 -20.08 -16.01 6.42
CA THR A 620 -18.89 -16.53 5.74
C THR A 620 -18.06 -17.43 6.65
N ILE A 621 -17.87 -17.07 7.91
CA ILE A 621 -17.15 -17.90 8.89
C ILE A 621 -17.89 -19.21 9.11
N ALA A 622 -19.23 -19.18 9.22
CA ALA A 622 -20.02 -20.40 9.36
C ALA A 622 -19.86 -21.34 8.14
N VAL A 623 -19.90 -20.81 6.92
CA VAL A 623 -19.67 -21.59 5.69
C VAL A 623 -18.24 -22.12 5.63
N ALA A 624 -17.23 -21.30 5.98
CA ALA A 624 -15.83 -21.70 5.99
C ALA A 624 -15.58 -22.84 6.99
N VAL A 625 -16.12 -22.74 8.21
CA VAL A 625 -16.03 -23.79 9.23
C VAL A 625 -16.71 -25.07 8.74
N ALA A 626 -17.92 -24.96 8.16
CA ALA A 626 -18.62 -26.12 7.61
C ALA A 626 -17.82 -26.81 6.49
N ALA A 627 -17.19 -26.04 5.59
CA ALA A 627 -16.34 -26.57 4.54
C ALA A 627 -15.10 -27.28 5.10
N ILE A 628 -14.43 -26.71 6.10
CA ILE A 628 -13.27 -27.33 6.77
C ILE A 628 -13.67 -28.64 7.45
N VAL A 629 -14.76 -28.65 8.22
CA VAL A 629 -15.27 -29.85 8.90
C VAL A 629 -15.61 -30.95 7.88
N PHE A 630 -16.21 -30.57 6.75
CA PHE A 630 -16.51 -31.50 5.66
C PHE A 630 -15.23 -32.13 5.10
N HIS A 631 -14.21 -31.33 4.79
CA HIS A 631 -12.92 -31.83 4.27
C HIS A 631 -12.21 -32.77 5.25
N VAL A 632 -12.22 -32.45 6.55
CA VAL A 632 -11.64 -33.30 7.61
C VAL A 632 -12.41 -34.62 7.77
N SER A 633 -13.73 -34.58 7.63
CA SER A 633 -14.57 -35.79 7.72
C SER A 633 -14.40 -36.70 6.50
N CYS A 634 -14.21 -36.12 5.31
CA CYS A 634 -13.95 -36.88 4.08
C CYS A 634 -12.54 -37.47 4.03
N SER A 635 -11.54 -36.79 4.59
CA SER A 635 -10.16 -37.30 4.59
C SER A 635 -9.98 -38.50 5.52
N THR A 636 -10.71 -38.55 6.64
CA THR A 636 -10.67 -39.67 7.60
C THR A 636 -11.39 -40.94 7.10
N THR A 637 -12.27 -40.83 6.11
CA THR A 637 -13.10 -41.95 5.62
C THR A 637 -12.56 -42.63 4.36
N SER A 638 -11.43 -42.17 3.79
CA SER A 638 -10.75 -42.86 2.70
C SER A 638 -9.92 -44.04 3.26
N PRO A 639 -10.34 -45.31 3.10
CA PRO A 639 -9.53 -46.45 3.50
C PRO A 639 -8.23 -46.46 2.69
N SER A 640 -7.10 -46.51 3.40
CA SER A 640 -5.74 -46.52 2.87
C SER A 640 -5.39 -47.74 2.04
#